data_AF-A0A1I0VJI1-F1
#
_entry.id   AF-A0A1I0VJI1-F1
#
_cell.length_a   1.000
_cell.length_b   1.000
_cell.length_c   1.000
_cell.angle_alpha   90.00
_cell.angle_beta   90.00
_cell.angle_gamma   90.00
#
_symmetry.space_group_name_H-M   'P 1'
#
loop_
_entity.id
_entity.type
_entity.pdbx_description
1 polymer ?
#
loop_
_entity_poly.entity_id
_entity_poly.type
_entity_poly.pdbx_seq_one_letter_code
_entity_poly.pdbx_strand_id
1 'polypeptide(L)'
;MGDFFYYGQKDVIRQLNKLADSATVQQSYYGPLAAAPSTRPDGTARREGDRYFDTVTRAEKTWNGTTWFVPNLSAAQLAAADGTDYIGYAPLAGAPVKVTQRLRQFDSMFNRATQNRKILVFGSSVAYGYGSPTFNGWARRLAAALAPRGYTMVNKSIGGNKTTDLIGRFYADVVPENPGIVILGLSLANEGLLGIYKEAVYTQYITNMRRLVAMCREMGYKVIVTGVYGNNDYTAADYLYLKQADQELENSDIPYINFLGAIDDGTGKWRTGMSADAGHPNDDGYESMFRAIPLSLFDNVLSGLVCIPKAVNPHTIEVVSMLNGSIPVKYTSENGFGSFSVMCRIRRTATGPSGKPLICLEHSSLAYQSVRVRNSTDVLELAIGDSNGIVTDVATSTLNEYSVIITFDYFSNIWKLYVDGVLKGTIVFSPVQGQAYDTVAFGGRSDSAGFNSNGYEFSDFAVWRVALNQEQVADAAQGRISKASLNLYAPVIDTLVENGSRLINLAPSGTYGRVLASGVYTFPSHRLVTTPTPNARVKTKSNGYLDISLLDPAQPITASLLAGGVITAPGSLNVGLANVGTQGDARMIVTNNAVFYKVDGAQGSALGAALQMRAHTITGRSVNVAGTVNTAGNDYAEYMHKSVVCGTVLAGQIVGITDENTLSDKWSDSVMFAIKSTAPSFVGGDTWADSLGIRPIPTAGDSPEMPVISENTDDAEREAQMLQYDADMADYAVALQMDIDAETVFNTSLEVARQRVDRIAIAGRVPVNVLGAQPGDYIVPVQDGAGIKGIAVHGDDLSMQQYLRAVGRVISIEADGRAYVMVKAV
;
A
#
# COMPACT_ATOMS: atom_id res chain seq x y z
N MET A 1 -41.23 10.31 -2.75
CA MET A 1 -41.15 9.84 -4.15
C MET A 1 -40.64 11.00 -4.98
N GLY A 2 -39.47 10.96 -5.60
CA GLY A 2 -38.43 9.97 -5.65
C GLY A 2 -37.15 10.69 -6.06
N ASP A 3 -36.05 10.24 -5.46
CA ASP A 3 -34.67 10.64 -5.68
C ASP A 3 -34.23 10.56 -7.16
N PHE A 4 -32.96 10.89 -7.39
CA PHE A 4 -32.21 10.71 -8.65
C PHE A 4 -32.28 11.87 -9.64
N PHE A 5 -31.31 12.79 -9.52
CA PHE A 5 -30.34 13.10 -10.59
C PHE A 5 -29.03 13.69 -10.05
N TYR A 6 -28.86 13.81 -8.74
CA TYR A 6 -27.53 13.93 -8.10
C TYR A 6 -27.18 12.78 -7.16
N TYR A 7 -28.09 11.82 -6.98
CA TYR A 7 -27.73 10.44 -6.68
C TYR A 7 -26.98 9.79 -7.86
N GLY A 8 -27.07 10.33 -9.09
CA GLY A 8 -26.33 9.82 -10.24
C GLY A 8 -24.82 9.81 -10.05
N GLN A 9 -24.20 10.84 -9.48
CA GLN A 9 -22.74 10.84 -9.27
C GLN A 9 -22.32 10.05 -8.02
N LYS A 10 -23.09 10.10 -6.92
CA LYS A 10 -22.79 9.33 -5.70
C LYS A 10 -23.10 7.84 -5.87
N ASP A 11 -24.18 7.46 -6.54
CA ASP A 11 -24.48 6.07 -6.87
C ASP A 11 -23.74 5.58 -8.09
N VAL A 12 -23.36 6.38 -9.10
CA VAL A 12 -22.41 5.86 -10.12
C VAL A 12 -21.04 5.66 -9.48
N ILE A 13 -20.53 6.57 -8.65
CA ILE A 13 -19.25 6.35 -7.95
C ILE A 13 -19.38 5.26 -6.88
N ARG A 14 -20.49 5.15 -6.14
CA ARG A 14 -20.72 4.09 -5.14
C ARG A 14 -21.09 2.75 -5.80
N GLN A 15 -21.73 2.72 -6.96
CA GLN A 15 -22.01 1.52 -7.75
C GLN A 15 -20.79 1.12 -8.56
N LEU A 16 -19.94 2.03 -9.04
CA LEU A 16 -18.63 1.72 -9.61
C LEU A 16 -17.67 1.23 -8.53
N ASN A 17 -17.70 1.83 -7.33
CA ASN A 17 -16.96 1.30 -6.18
C ASN A 17 -17.56 -0.04 -5.72
N LYS A 18 -18.89 -0.23 -5.66
CA LYS A 18 -19.53 -1.52 -5.36
C LYS A 18 -19.37 -2.55 -6.47
N LEU A 19 -19.26 -2.15 -7.74
CA LEU A 19 -18.96 -3.02 -8.88
C LEU A 19 -17.50 -3.44 -8.76
N ALA A 20 -16.58 -2.49 -8.56
CA ALA A 20 -15.17 -2.74 -8.32
C ALA A 20 -14.89 -3.55 -7.03
N ASP A 21 -15.76 -3.44 -6.01
CA ASP A 21 -15.67 -4.15 -4.72
C ASP A 21 -16.54 -5.43 -4.68
N SER A 22 -17.44 -5.65 -5.65
CA SER A 22 -18.22 -6.88 -5.73
C SER A 22 -17.41 -7.91 -6.50
N ALA A 23 -17.24 -9.10 -5.91
CA ALA A 23 -16.68 -10.30 -6.55
C ALA A 23 -17.47 -10.78 -7.80
N THR A 24 -18.42 -9.97 -8.29
CA THR A 24 -19.32 -10.19 -9.42
C THR A 24 -19.00 -9.34 -10.65
N VAL A 25 -17.83 -8.67 -10.73
CA VAL A 25 -17.21 -8.42 -12.07
C VAL A 25 -16.68 -9.76 -12.61
N GLN A 26 -17.56 -10.75 -12.67
CA GLN A 26 -17.36 -11.91 -13.50
C GLN A 26 -17.53 -11.45 -14.94
N GLN A 27 -16.40 -11.31 -15.63
CA GLN A 27 -16.29 -11.43 -17.07
C GLN A 27 -17.26 -10.51 -17.84
N SER A 28 -17.01 -9.19 -17.77
CA SER A 28 -17.50 -8.30 -18.82
C SER A 28 -16.87 -8.77 -20.14
N TYR A 29 -17.69 -9.44 -20.95
CA TYR A 29 -17.30 -9.93 -22.26
C TYR A 29 -16.71 -8.79 -23.11
N TYR A 30 -15.48 -8.95 -23.59
CA TYR A 30 -14.92 -8.16 -24.68
C TYR A 30 -14.55 -9.16 -25.78
N GLY A 31 -15.52 -9.49 -26.64
CA GLY A 31 -15.29 -10.35 -27.80
C GLY A 31 -14.34 -9.73 -28.83
N PRO A 32 -13.85 -10.52 -29.81
CA PRO A 32 -13.00 -9.99 -30.89
C PRO A 32 -13.71 -8.85 -31.63
N LEU A 33 -12.92 -7.86 -32.04
CA LEU A 33 -13.32 -6.61 -32.68
C LEU A 33 -14.02 -6.82 -34.05
N ALA A 34 -15.27 -7.31 -34.07
CA ALA A 34 -16.13 -7.32 -35.26
C ALA A 34 -17.57 -7.78 -34.94
N ALA A 35 -18.55 -6.99 -35.39
CA ALA A 35 -20.00 -7.25 -35.39
C ALA A 35 -20.66 -7.51 -34.01
N ALA A 36 -21.98 -7.32 -33.94
CA ALA A 36 -22.73 -7.57 -32.73
C ALA A 36 -22.62 -9.06 -32.33
N PRO A 37 -22.16 -9.39 -31.12
CA PRO A 37 -21.98 -10.77 -30.70
C PRO A 37 -23.32 -11.50 -30.63
N SER A 38 -23.36 -12.74 -31.13
CA SER A 38 -24.52 -13.64 -31.01
C SER A 38 -24.46 -14.52 -29.75
N THR A 39 -23.26 -14.83 -29.25
CA THR A 39 -22.96 -15.63 -28.05
C THR A 39 -21.73 -15.06 -27.31
N ARG A 40 -21.49 -15.54 -26.09
CA ARG A 40 -20.26 -15.34 -25.31
C ARG A 40 -19.10 -16.18 -25.90
N PRO A 41 -17.82 -15.94 -25.53
CA PRO A 41 -16.67 -16.59 -26.16
C PRO A 41 -16.50 -18.04 -25.70
N ASP A 42 -17.09 -18.40 -24.56
CA ASP A 42 -17.23 -19.76 -24.05
C ASP A 42 -18.38 -20.53 -24.72
N GLY A 43 -19.04 -19.94 -25.72
CA GLY A 43 -20.18 -20.53 -26.43
C GLY A 43 -21.51 -20.39 -25.70
N THR A 44 -21.55 -19.78 -24.51
CA THR A 44 -22.80 -19.61 -23.74
C THR A 44 -23.66 -18.45 -24.27
N ALA A 45 -24.95 -18.46 -23.92
CA ALA A 45 -25.88 -17.40 -24.30
C ALA A 45 -25.53 -16.05 -23.64
N ARG A 46 -25.81 -14.96 -24.36
CA ARG A 46 -25.70 -13.58 -23.85
C ARG A 46 -26.55 -13.39 -22.59
N ARG A 47 -26.04 -12.65 -21.62
CA ARG A 47 -26.76 -12.29 -20.39
C ARG A 47 -26.93 -10.78 -20.30
N GLU A 48 -28.02 -10.35 -19.69
CA GLU A 48 -28.25 -8.94 -19.42
C GLU A 48 -27.04 -8.34 -18.69
N GLY A 49 -26.54 -7.21 -19.19
CA GLY A 49 -25.30 -6.58 -18.71
C GLY A 49 -24.03 -6.93 -19.49
N ASP A 50 -24.06 -7.90 -20.41
CA ASP A 50 -22.94 -8.15 -21.33
C ASP A 50 -22.62 -6.90 -22.14
N ARG A 51 -21.34 -6.71 -22.50
CA ARG A 51 -20.87 -5.53 -23.24
C ARG A 51 -20.14 -5.95 -24.52
N TYR A 52 -20.07 -5.07 -25.51
CA TYR A 52 -19.14 -5.17 -26.63
C TYR A 52 -18.86 -3.78 -27.20
N PHE A 53 -17.71 -3.60 -27.85
CA PHE A 53 -17.39 -2.37 -28.56
C PHE A 53 -17.63 -2.52 -30.06
N ASP A 54 -18.51 -1.68 -30.61
CA ASP A 54 -18.80 -1.65 -32.05
C ASP A 54 -17.78 -0.75 -32.75
N THR A 55 -16.85 -1.35 -33.50
CA THR A 55 -15.78 -0.63 -34.21
C THR A 55 -16.30 0.20 -35.38
N VAL A 56 -17.49 -0.09 -35.91
CA VAL A 56 -18.11 0.66 -37.01
C VAL A 56 -18.75 1.93 -36.46
N THR A 57 -19.54 1.81 -35.40
CA THR A 57 -20.21 2.96 -34.78
C THR A 57 -19.36 3.67 -33.72
N ARG A 58 -18.19 3.12 -33.38
CA ARG A 58 -17.30 3.57 -32.29
C ARG A 58 -18.03 3.80 -30.97
N ALA A 59 -18.83 2.82 -30.55
CA ALA A 59 -19.62 2.90 -29.33
C ALA A 59 -19.61 1.57 -28.55
N GLU A 60 -19.46 1.65 -27.23
CA GLU A 60 -19.72 0.52 -26.34
C GLU A 60 -21.24 0.27 -26.29
N LYS A 61 -21.65 -0.98 -26.52
CA LYS A 61 -23.04 -1.41 -26.40
C LYS A 61 -23.18 -2.40 -25.26
N THR A 62 -24.32 -2.37 -24.59
CA THR A 62 -24.73 -3.27 -23.52
C THR A 62 -25.91 -4.14 -23.98
N TRP A 63 -25.98 -5.38 -23.53
CA TRP A 63 -27.09 -6.28 -23.79
C TRP A 63 -28.16 -6.11 -22.71
N ASN A 64 -29.41 -5.79 -23.10
CA ASN A 64 -30.55 -5.67 -22.17
C ASN A 64 -31.39 -6.96 -22.05
N GLY A 65 -30.87 -8.10 -22.55
CA GLY A 65 -31.64 -9.35 -22.65
C GLY A 65 -32.26 -9.60 -24.03
N THR A 66 -32.49 -8.56 -24.84
CA THR A 66 -33.16 -8.67 -26.15
C THR A 66 -32.39 -8.01 -27.29
N THR A 67 -31.79 -6.84 -27.06
CA THR A 67 -31.06 -6.06 -28.05
C THR A 67 -29.78 -5.45 -27.46
N TRP A 68 -28.83 -5.17 -28.35
CA TRP A 68 -27.65 -4.38 -28.02
C TRP A 68 -27.99 -2.89 -28.11
N PHE A 69 -27.78 -2.14 -27.03
CA PHE A 69 -28.06 -0.71 -26.94
C PHE A 69 -26.85 0.07 -26.41
N VAL A 70 -26.73 1.36 -26.70
CA VAL A 70 -25.68 2.20 -26.12
C VAL A 70 -26.18 2.70 -24.75
N PRO A 71 -25.49 2.41 -23.63
CA PRO A 71 -25.98 2.76 -22.30
C PRO A 71 -25.98 4.27 -22.01
N ASN A 72 -25.27 5.08 -22.83
CA ASN A 72 -25.28 6.54 -22.79
C ASN A 72 -25.55 7.09 -24.20
N LEU A 73 -26.55 7.95 -24.35
CA LEU A 73 -26.90 8.55 -25.65
C LEU A 73 -25.76 9.40 -26.22
N SER A 74 -25.71 9.50 -27.55
CA SER A 74 -24.78 10.41 -28.22
C SER A 74 -25.17 11.87 -28.07
N ALA A 75 -24.20 12.80 -28.13
CA ALA A 75 -24.51 14.22 -28.12
C ALA A 75 -25.25 14.67 -29.39
N ALA A 76 -25.14 13.93 -30.50
CA ALA A 76 -26.06 14.06 -31.65
C ALA A 76 -27.51 13.60 -31.33
N GLN A 77 -27.70 12.57 -30.50
CA GLN A 77 -29.03 12.16 -29.99
C GLN A 77 -29.57 13.11 -28.92
N LEU A 78 -28.69 13.89 -28.28
CA LEU A 78 -29.04 15.02 -27.43
C LEU A 78 -29.30 16.32 -28.22
N ALA A 79 -29.06 16.36 -29.54
CA ALA A 79 -29.05 17.59 -30.35
C ALA A 79 -29.99 17.56 -31.58
N ALA A 80 -31.04 16.74 -31.59
CA ALA A 80 -32.02 16.74 -32.67
C ALA A 80 -32.69 18.14 -32.84
N ALA A 81 -32.79 18.60 -34.09
CA ALA A 81 -33.19 19.96 -34.46
C ALA A 81 -34.70 20.27 -34.27
N ASP A 82 -35.49 19.35 -33.74
CA ASP A 82 -36.93 19.48 -33.52
C ASP A 82 -37.30 19.97 -32.11
N GLY A 83 -36.31 20.22 -31.25
CA GLY A 83 -36.54 20.69 -29.87
C GLY A 83 -37.17 19.63 -28.95
N THR A 84 -37.12 18.35 -29.33
CA THR A 84 -37.49 17.24 -28.44
C THR A 84 -36.26 16.51 -27.91
N ASP A 85 -35.88 16.83 -26.66
CA ASP A 85 -34.83 16.15 -25.90
C ASP A 85 -35.27 14.71 -25.54
N TYR A 86 -34.52 13.68 -25.95
CA TYR A 86 -34.76 12.29 -25.56
C TYR A 86 -33.67 11.72 -24.62
N ILE A 87 -34.12 11.34 -23.42
CA ILE A 87 -33.92 10.18 -22.49
C ILE A 87 -32.61 9.35 -22.43
N GLY A 88 -31.86 9.48 -21.32
CA GLY A 88 -31.09 8.35 -20.74
C GLY A 88 -31.95 7.52 -19.78
N TYR A 89 -32.05 6.20 -20.00
CA TYR A 89 -32.90 5.29 -19.21
C TYR A 89 -32.18 4.89 -17.90
N ALA A 90 -32.80 5.15 -16.74
CA ALA A 90 -32.38 4.60 -15.46
C ALA A 90 -33.14 3.28 -15.21
N PRO A 91 -32.48 2.11 -15.03
CA PRO A 91 -33.17 0.81 -14.96
C PRO A 91 -34.16 0.64 -13.79
N LEU A 92 -34.21 1.58 -12.83
CA LEU A 92 -35.01 1.45 -11.61
C LEU A 92 -36.07 2.54 -11.42
N ALA A 93 -36.27 3.44 -12.38
CA ALA A 93 -37.32 4.45 -12.31
C ALA A 93 -38.03 4.56 -13.67
N GLY A 94 -39.10 3.80 -13.85
CA GLY A 94 -39.84 3.66 -15.10
C GLY A 94 -40.61 4.89 -15.60
N ALA A 95 -40.02 6.10 -15.65
CA ALA A 95 -40.58 7.26 -16.34
C ALA A 95 -39.51 8.31 -16.78
N PRO A 96 -39.72 9.02 -17.92
CA PRO A 96 -38.77 10.01 -18.44
C PRO A 96 -38.90 11.41 -17.79
N VAL A 97 -37.78 12.10 -17.56
CA VAL A 97 -37.74 13.50 -17.04
C VAL A 97 -36.76 14.38 -17.83
N LYS A 98 -37.17 15.63 -18.13
CA LYS A 98 -36.46 16.62 -18.98
C LYS A 98 -35.37 17.41 -18.23
N VAL A 99 -34.21 17.63 -18.86
CA VAL A 99 -32.94 18.06 -18.22
C VAL A 99 -32.80 19.58 -18.07
N THR A 100 -33.34 20.40 -18.97
CA THR A 100 -33.13 21.88 -18.98
C THR A 100 -33.80 22.62 -17.82
N GLN A 101 -34.81 22.03 -17.19
CA GLN A 101 -35.45 22.58 -15.99
C GLN A 101 -34.63 22.27 -14.71
N ARG A 102 -33.83 21.19 -14.72
CA ARG A 102 -33.04 20.74 -13.56
C ARG A 102 -31.73 21.50 -13.36
N LEU A 103 -31.06 22.01 -14.41
CA LEU A 103 -29.87 22.88 -14.23
C LEU A 103 -30.24 24.21 -13.52
N ARG A 104 -31.39 24.80 -13.88
CA ARG A 104 -31.94 25.98 -13.18
C ARG A 104 -32.46 25.67 -11.78
N GLN A 105 -33.01 24.47 -11.56
CA GLN A 105 -33.35 23.99 -10.22
C GLN A 105 -32.10 23.57 -9.40
N PHE A 106 -30.95 23.33 -10.03
CA PHE A 106 -29.70 22.94 -9.36
C PHE A 106 -29.10 24.10 -8.58
N ASP A 107 -29.06 25.28 -9.22
CA ASP A 107 -28.68 26.54 -8.58
C ASP A 107 -29.67 26.91 -7.45
N SER A 108 -30.94 26.51 -7.55
CA SER A 108 -31.95 26.75 -6.49
C SER A 108 -31.99 25.68 -5.40
N MET A 109 -31.64 24.41 -5.67
CA MET A 109 -31.67 23.30 -4.69
C MET A 109 -30.41 23.26 -3.82
N PHE A 110 -29.26 23.67 -4.35
CA PHE A 110 -28.02 23.82 -3.58
C PHE A 110 -27.76 25.26 -3.13
N ASN A 111 -28.63 26.20 -3.53
CA ASN A 111 -28.51 27.64 -3.28
C ASN A 111 -27.05 28.06 -3.13
N ARG A 112 -26.28 28.09 -4.22
CA ARG A 112 -24.89 28.61 -4.19
C ARG A 112 -24.82 30.02 -3.59
N ALA A 113 -25.95 30.74 -3.57
CA ALA A 113 -26.18 32.02 -2.93
C ALA A 113 -26.47 31.97 -1.41
N THR A 114 -26.88 30.83 -0.84
CA THR A 114 -27.10 30.66 0.62
C THR A 114 -26.06 29.77 1.31
N GLN A 115 -25.08 29.22 0.59
CA GLN A 115 -23.96 28.53 1.22
C GLN A 115 -23.07 29.53 1.94
N ASN A 116 -22.59 29.16 3.13
CA ASN A 116 -21.75 30.02 3.95
C ASN A 116 -20.35 30.17 3.29
N ARG A 117 -20.16 31.21 2.49
CA ARG A 117 -18.91 31.51 1.78
C ARG A 117 -17.86 32.22 2.66
N LYS A 118 -17.98 32.10 3.98
CA LYS A 118 -16.96 32.59 4.91
C LYS A 118 -15.87 31.54 5.11
N ILE A 119 -14.63 31.93 4.88
CA ILE A 119 -13.43 31.13 5.09
C ILE A 119 -12.72 31.64 6.35
N LEU A 120 -12.31 30.73 7.22
CA LEU A 120 -11.45 31.04 8.35
C LEU A 120 -10.09 30.37 8.17
N VAL A 121 -9.02 31.16 8.21
CA VAL A 121 -7.65 30.62 8.23
C VAL A 121 -7.19 30.50 9.68
N PHE A 122 -6.80 29.28 10.07
CA PHE A 122 -6.41 28.92 11.43
C PHE A 122 -5.03 28.28 11.40
N GLY A 123 -4.00 29.07 11.72
CA GLY A 123 -2.62 28.65 11.56
C GLY A 123 -1.63 29.44 12.41
N SER A 124 -0.37 29.46 11.97
CA SER A 124 0.74 30.14 12.65
C SER A 124 1.28 31.35 11.87
N SER A 125 2.57 31.70 12.03
CA SER A 125 3.20 32.91 11.47
C SER A 125 3.15 32.96 9.94
N VAL A 126 3.38 31.84 9.25
CA VAL A 126 3.33 31.79 7.78
C VAL A 126 1.90 31.96 7.25
N ALA A 127 0.91 31.37 7.93
CA ALA A 127 -0.51 31.60 7.59
C ALA A 127 -0.95 33.04 7.87
N TYR A 128 -0.34 33.71 8.86
CA TYR A 128 -0.57 35.14 9.15
C TYR A 128 0.07 36.06 8.11
N GLY A 129 1.21 35.67 7.52
CA GLY A 129 1.93 36.44 6.49
C GLY A 129 3.28 37.01 6.93
N TYR A 130 3.88 36.50 8.02
CA TYR A 130 5.23 36.91 8.46
C TYR A 130 6.30 36.67 7.39
N GLY A 131 7.31 37.54 7.32
CA GLY A 131 8.34 37.52 6.27
C GLY A 131 7.99 38.41 5.06
N SER A 132 6.71 38.76 4.86
CA SER A 132 6.31 39.85 3.95
C SER A 132 6.26 41.18 4.71
N PRO A 133 6.91 42.26 4.22
CA PRO A 133 6.89 43.58 4.88
C PRO A 133 5.48 44.16 5.09
N THR A 134 4.51 43.73 4.28
CA THR A 134 3.12 44.21 4.32
C THR A 134 2.13 43.15 4.80
N PHE A 135 2.63 42.03 5.33
CA PHE A 135 1.84 40.83 5.65
C PHE A 135 1.02 40.34 4.44
N ASN A 136 1.57 40.49 3.23
CA ASN A 136 0.94 40.04 1.99
C ASN A 136 1.21 38.55 1.71
N GLY A 137 0.90 37.72 2.70
CA GLY A 137 1.05 36.27 2.63
C GLY A 137 0.04 35.58 1.72
N TRP A 138 0.19 34.26 1.56
CA TRP A 138 -0.66 33.44 0.69
C TRP A 138 -2.15 33.55 1.03
N ALA A 139 -2.50 33.67 2.31
CA ALA A 139 -3.89 33.79 2.76
C ALA A 139 -4.54 35.11 2.31
N ARG A 140 -3.79 36.22 2.36
CA ARG A 140 -4.27 37.53 1.89
C ARG A 140 -4.44 37.55 0.36
N ARG A 141 -3.48 36.96 -0.37
CA ARG A 141 -3.55 36.78 -1.83
C ARG A 141 -4.76 35.91 -2.22
N LEU A 142 -4.99 34.83 -1.48
CA LEU A 142 -6.16 33.97 -1.65
C LEU A 142 -7.48 34.71 -1.40
N ALA A 143 -7.57 35.53 -0.35
CA ALA A 143 -8.74 36.34 -0.06
C ALA A 143 -9.08 37.28 -1.23
N ALA A 144 -8.08 37.96 -1.79
CA ALA A 144 -8.26 38.83 -2.95
C ALA A 144 -8.74 38.04 -4.20
N ALA A 145 -8.19 36.85 -4.43
CA ALA A 145 -8.54 36.01 -5.58
C ALA A 145 -9.93 35.36 -5.48
N LEU A 146 -10.41 35.07 -4.27
CA LEU A 146 -11.73 34.48 -4.03
C LEU A 146 -12.84 35.52 -3.80
N ALA A 147 -12.52 36.78 -3.55
CA ALA A 147 -13.52 37.85 -3.38
C ALA A 147 -14.47 38.00 -4.59
N PRO A 148 -14.00 37.97 -5.86
CA PRO A 148 -14.89 37.96 -7.03
C PRO A 148 -15.81 36.73 -7.11
N ARG A 149 -15.48 35.64 -6.41
CA ARG A 149 -16.30 34.43 -6.28
C ARG A 149 -17.26 34.48 -5.08
N GLY A 150 -17.37 35.63 -4.42
CA GLY A 150 -18.28 35.87 -3.30
C GLY A 150 -17.81 35.32 -1.95
N TYR A 151 -16.52 34.97 -1.80
CA TYR A 151 -15.98 34.55 -0.51
C TYR A 151 -15.54 35.73 0.34
N THR A 152 -15.76 35.61 1.65
CA THR A 152 -15.12 36.47 2.65
C THR A 152 -14.13 35.62 3.44
N MET A 153 -13.02 36.21 3.88
CA MET A 153 -11.98 35.49 4.61
C MET A 153 -11.60 36.22 5.89
N VAL A 154 -11.49 35.48 6.98
CA VAL A 154 -10.98 35.95 8.27
C VAL A 154 -9.75 35.12 8.63
N ASN A 155 -8.66 35.78 9.02
CA ASN A 155 -7.44 35.10 9.43
C ASN A 155 -7.29 35.17 10.95
N LYS A 156 -7.38 34.02 11.62
CA LYS A 156 -7.18 33.84 13.06
C LYS A 156 -5.84 33.16 13.35
N SER A 157 -4.86 33.30 12.48
CA SER A 157 -3.53 32.72 12.70
C SER A 157 -2.74 33.54 13.73
N ILE A 158 -1.96 32.86 14.58
CA ILE A 158 -1.14 33.50 15.61
C ILE A 158 0.29 32.98 15.49
N GLY A 159 1.27 33.89 15.39
CA GLY A 159 2.68 33.54 15.24
C GLY A 159 3.17 32.57 16.32
N GLY A 160 3.97 31.57 15.93
CA GLY A 160 4.53 30.56 16.84
C GLY A 160 3.56 29.49 17.35
N ASN A 161 2.25 29.58 17.04
CA ASN A 161 1.29 28.55 17.47
C ASN A 161 1.63 27.17 16.91
N LYS A 162 1.38 26.17 17.77
CA LYS A 162 1.40 24.74 17.50
C LYS A 162 -0.02 24.21 17.37
N THR A 163 -0.15 22.96 16.94
CA THR A 163 -1.43 22.23 16.86
C THR A 163 -2.18 22.21 18.20
N THR A 164 -1.48 22.07 19.33
CA THR A 164 -2.09 22.10 20.69
C THR A 164 -2.72 23.45 21.01
N ASP A 165 -2.11 24.56 20.57
CA ASP A 165 -2.63 25.90 20.81
C ASP A 165 -3.91 26.12 20.01
N LEU A 166 -3.94 25.69 18.74
CA LEU A 166 -5.13 25.72 17.90
C LEU A 166 -6.27 24.91 18.51
N ILE A 167 -6.00 23.71 19.05
CA ILE A 167 -7.01 22.91 19.76
C ILE A 167 -7.57 23.68 20.97
N GLY A 168 -6.69 24.25 21.78
CA GLY A 168 -7.06 24.99 22.99
C GLY A 168 -7.92 26.23 22.72
N ARG A 169 -7.70 26.91 21.59
CA ARG A 169 -8.46 28.13 21.22
C ARG A 169 -9.56 27.92 20.19
N PHE A 170 -9.79 26.68 19.72
CA PHE A 170 -10.74 26.39 18.64
C PHE A 170 -12.15 26.96 18.91
N TYR A 171 -12.72 26.69 20.09
CA TYR A 171 -14.07 27.15 20.44
C TYR A 171 -14.17 28.67 20.62
N ALA A 172 -13.07 29.35 20.96
CA ALA A 172 -13.05 30.80 21.12
C ALA A 172 -12.86 31.53 19.78
N ASP A 173 -12.05 30.97 18.88
CA ASP A 173 -11.63 31.68 17.67
C ASP A 173 -12.37 31.23 16.41
N VAL A 174 -12.81 29.97 16.32
CA VAL A 174 -13.41 29.41 15.11
C VAL A 174 -14.94 29.44 15.18
N VAL A 175 -15.51 28.95 16.29
CA VAL A 175 -16.96 28.78 16.42
C VAL A 175 -17.74 30.11 16.35
N PRO A 176 -17.31 31.21 17.00
CA PRO A 176 -18.02 32.49 16.91
C PRO A 176 -17.99 33.10 15.51
N GLU A 177 -16.96 32.78 14.72
CA GLU A 177 -16.87 33.24 13.34
C GLU A 177 -17.85 32.50 12.41
N ASN A 178 -18.33 31.32 12.83
CA ASN A 178 -19.25 30.45 12.08
C ASN A 178 -18.87 30.35 10.58
N PRO A 179 -17.69 29.83 10.22
CA PRO A 179 -17.26 29.74 8.83
C PRO A 179 -17.96 28.59 8.10
N GLY A 180 -17.99 28.63 6.76
CA GLY A 180 -18.31 27.45 5.96
C GLY A 180 -17.09 26.57 5.69
N ILE A 181 -15.90 27.16 5.63
CA ILE A 181 -14.63 26.47 5.39
C ILE A 181 -13.58 26.94 6.41
N VAL A 182 -12.87 26.00 7.03
CA VAL A 182 -11.67 26.26 7.83
C VAL A 182 -10.43 25.77 7.07
N ILE A 183 -9.42 26.63 6.92
CA ILE A 183 -8.11 26.27 6.38
C ILE A 183 -7.13 26.13 7.55
N LEU A 184 -6.56 24.94 7.73
CA LEU A 184 -5.52 24.67 8.73
C LEU A 184 -4.14 24.82 8.10
N GLY A 185 -3.29 25.68 8.66
CA GLY A 185 -1.94 25.94 8.13
C GLY A 185 -0.87 26.07 9.20
N LEU A 186 -0.19 24.96 9.51
CA LEU A 186 0.81 24.85 10.58
C LEU A 186 2.10 24.20 10.09
N SER A 187 3.21 24.50 10.77
CA SER A 187 4.54 23.94 10.51
C SER A 187 4.94 22.90 11.55
N LEU A 188 5.73 21.92 11.14
CA LEU A 188 6.45 21.04 12.04
C LEU A 188 7.57 21.77 12.82
N ALA A 189 8.11 22.86 12.28
CA ALA A 189 9.10 23.68 12.98
C ALA A 189 8.56 24.21 14.33
N ASN A 190 7.33 24.73 14.36
CA ASN A 190 6.71 25.21 15.60
C ASN A 190 6.47 24.08 16.60
N GLU A 191 6.16 22.88 16.13
CA GLU A 191 6.01 21.71 17.00
C GLU A 191 7.32 21.34 17.71
N GLY A 192 8.46 21.70 17.12
CA GLY A 192 9.79 21.50 17.67
C GLY A 192 10.62 20.50 16.87
N LEU A 193 10.36 20.33 15.57
CA LEU A 193 11.05 19.33 14.75
C LEU A 193 12.59 19.51 14.74
N LEU A 194 13.06 20.77 14.80
CA LEU A 194 14.49 21.11 14.92
C LEU A 194 15.17 20.55 16.19
N GLY A 195 14.40 20.09 17.17
CA GLY A 195 14.89 19.43 18.37
C GLY A 195 15.24 17.95 18.16
N ILE A 196 15.53 17.24 19.25
CA ILE A 196 15.98 15.84 19.20
C ILE A 196 14.85 14.80 19.15
N TYR A 197 13.62 15.17 19.55
CA TYR A 197 12.48 14.23 19.70
C TYR A 197 11.60 14.16 18.44
N LYS A 198 12.21 13.90 17.28
CA LYS A 198 11.55 14.06 15.96
C LYS A 198 10.31 13.17 15.77
N GLU A 199 10.41 11.88 16.12
CA GLU A 199 9.29 10.93 16.02
C GLU A 199 8.08 11.35 16.87
N ALA A 200 8.33 11.80 18.11
CA ALA A 200 7.28 12.27 19.01
C ALA A 200 6.61 13.55 18.46
N VAL A 201 7.41 14.47 17.93
CA VAL A 201 6.91 15.71 17.28
C VAL A 201 6.04 15.38 16.06
N TYR A 202 6.53 14.50 15.18
CA TYR A 202 5.78 14.04 14.02
C TYR A 202 4.45 13.38 14.40
N THR A 203 4.49 12.40 15.31
CA THR A 203 3.29 11.69 15.80
C THR A 203 2.28 12.66 16.41
N GLN A 204 2.74 13.61 17.22
CA GLN A 204 1.89 14.61 17.85
C GLN A 204 1.24 15.54 16.82
N TYR A 205 2.01 16.01 15.83
CA TYR A 205 1.52 16.87 14.76
C TYR A 205 0.40 16.19 13.97
N ILE A 206 0.64 14.96 13.47
CA ILE A 206 -0.35 14.21 12.70
C ILE A 206 -1.61 13.93 13.52
N THR A 207 -1.45 13.48 14.76
CA THR A 207 -2.57 13.19 15.67
C THR A 207 -3.44 14.43 15.90
N ASN A 208 -2.81 15.58 16.16
CA ASN A 208 -3.55 16.81 16.42
C ASN A 208 -4.14 17.43 15.15
N MET A 209 -3.48 17.32 14.01
CA MET A 209 -4.05 17.75 12.73
C MET A 209 -5.34 16.97 12.43
N ARG A 210 -5.34 15.65 12.63
CA ARG A 210 -6.56 14.82 12.54
C ARG A 210 -7.62 15.24 13.55
N ARG A 211 -7.23 15.58 14.79
CA ARG A 211 -8.15 16.08 15.81
C ARG A 211 -8.79 17.41 15.42
N LEU A 212 -8.02 18.38 14.93
CA LEU A 212 -8.53 19.67 14.45
C LEU A 212 -9.50 19.50 13.28
N VAL A 213 -9.17 18.62 12.33
CA VAL A 213 -10.06 18.25 11.23
C VAL A 213 -11.37 17.66 11.76
N ALA A 214 -11.31 16.76 12.74
CA ALA A 214 -12.50 16.19 13.38
C ALA A 214 -13.34 17.26 14.08
N MET A 215 -12.72 18.17 14.85
CA MET A 215 -13.42 19.29 15.51
C MET A 215 -14.12 20.20 14.51
N CYS A 216 -13.49 20.52 13.37
CA CYS A 216 -14.15 21.26 12.28
C CYS A 216 -15.37 20.51 11.75
N ARG A 217 -15.23 19.21 11.47
CA ARG A 217 -16.30 18.36 10.91
C ARG A 217 -17.46 18.16 11.90
N GLU A 218 -17.18 18.01 13.19
CA GLU A 218 -18.18 17.93 14.27
C GLU A 218 -19.04 19.19 14.35
N MET A 219 -18.46 20.36 14.07
CA MET A 219 -19.18 21.64 13.98
C MET A 219 -19.89 21.86 12.62
N GLY A 220 -19.78 20.91 11.69
CA GLY A 220 -20.36 21.00 10.35
C GLY A 220 -19.54 21.82 9.34
N TYR A 221 -18.35 22.29 9.72
CA TYR A 221 -17.48 23.06 8.84
C TYR A 221 -16.76 22.15 7.83
N LYS A 222 -16.56 22.66 6.61
CA LYS A 222 -15.63 22.02 5.67
C LYS A 222 -14.20 22.38 6.05
N VAL A 223 -13.27 21.49 5.75
CA VAL A 223 -11.87 21.67 6.16
C VAL A 223 -10.93 21.40 4.99
N ILE A 224 -9.95 22.28 4.86
CA ILE A 224 -8.82 22.16 3.95
C ILE A 224 -7.55 22.23 4.80
N VAL A 225 -6.58 21.38 4.52
CA VAL A 225 -5.26 21.43 5.16
C VAL A 225 -4.25 21.92 4.13
N THR A 226 -3.47 22.93 4.49
CA THR A 226 -2.29 23.27 3.70
C THR A 226 -1.13 22.38 4.08
N GLY A 227 -0.27 22.08 3.13
CA GLY A 227 0.86 21.21 3.40
C GLY A 227 1.89 21.82 4.33
N VAL A 228 2.71 20.93 4.88
CA VAL A 228 3.91 21.33 5.60
C VAL A 228 4.85 22.07 4.65
N TYR A 229 5.81 22.81 5.21
CA TYR A 229 6.72 23.62 4.43
C TYR A 229 8.10 23.64 5.08
N GLY A 230 9.09 24.05 4.28
CA GLY A 230 10.50 24.02 4.63
C GLY A 230 10.90 25.02 5.70
N ASN A 231 12.14 24.87 6.16
CA ASN A 231 12.83 25.78 7.06
C ASN A 231 14.34 25.66 6.75
N ASN A 232 15.06 26.79 6.63
CA ASN A 232 16.48 26.76 6.24
C ASN A 232 17.39 26.08 7.28
N ASP A 233 16.91 25.94 8.52
CA ASP A 233 17.61 25.25 9.61
C ASP A 233 17.37 23.73 9.63
N TYR A 234 16.51 23.19 8.75
CA TYR A 234 16.30 21.74 8.67
C TYR A 234 17.55 21.00 8.21
N THR A 235 17.76 19.85 8.85
CA THR A 235 18.75 18.84 8.49
C THR A 235 18.12 17.79 7.57
N ALA A 236 18.95 16.90 6.99
CA ALA A 236 18.44 15.75 6.24
C ALA A 236 17.49 14.87 7.06
N ALA A 237 17.74 14.73 8.38
CA ALA A 237 16.86 13.98 9.28
C ALA A 237 15.50 14.67 9.46
N ASP A 238 15.47 16.00 9.61
CA ASP A 238 14.22 16.77 9.69
C ASP A 238 13.40 16.62 8.41
N TYR A 239 14.08 16.66 7.27
CA TYR A 239 13.43 16.56 5.97
C TYR A 239 12.72 15.21 5.76
N LEU A 240 13.27 14.10 6.29
CA LEU A 240 12.59 12.80 6.24
C LEU A 240 11.23 12.86 6.95
N TYR A 241 11.16 13.41 8.16
CA TYR A 241 9.89 13.58 8.89
C TYR A 241 8.96 14.60 8.22
N LEU A 242 9.51 15.64 7.60
CA LEU A 242 8.75 16.61 6.82
C LEU A 242 8.05 15.93 5.64
N LYS A 243 8.79 15.14 4.84
CA LYS A 243 8.24 14.36 3.73
C LYS A 243 7.21 13.34 4.23
N GLN A 244 7.48 12.67 5.34
CA GLN A 244 6.56 11.70 5.92
C GLN A 244 5.22 12.34 6.32
N ALA A 245 5.26 13.53 6.94
CA ALA A 245 4.04 14.25 7.30
C ALA A 245 3.28 14.77 6.09
N ASP A 246 4.00 15.28 5.09
CA ASP A 246 3.41 15.72 3.82
C ASP A 246 2.66 14.57 3.14
N GLN A 247 3.33 13.42 2.98
CA GLN A 247 2.76 12.22 2.39
C GLN A 247 1.55 11.68 3.18
N GLU A 248 1.59 11.67 4.51
CA GLU A 248 0.46 11.16 5.30
C GLU A 248 -0.78 12.05 5.19
N LEU A 249 -0.62 13.37 5.20
CA LEU A 249 -1.73 14.30 5.02
C LEU A 249 -2.23 14.29 3.56
N GLU A 250 -1.32 14.24 2.59
CA GLU A 250 -1.61 14.12 1.16
C GLU A 250 -2.39 12.84 0.83
N ASN A 251 -2.12 11.72 1.49
CA ASN A 251 -2.79 10.44 1.25
C ASN A 251 -4.10 10.25 2.05
N SER A 252 -4.47 11.21 2.91
CA SER A 252 -5.69 11.15 3.72
C SER A 252 -7.00 11.36 2.92
N ASP A 253 -8.15 11.45 3.58
CA ASP A 253 -9.42 11.87 2.97
C ASP A 253 -9.60 13.41 2.94
N ILE A 254 -8.62 14.16 3.45
CA ILE A 254 -8.73 15.61 3.69
C ILE A 254 -8.31 16.36 2.43
N PRO A 255 -9.08 17.34 1.91
CA PRO A 255 -8.60 18.25 0.87
C PRO A 255 -7.27 18.90 1.27
N TYR A 256 -6.24 18.71 0.44
CA TYR A 256 -4.86 19.07 0.77
C TYR A 256 -4.26 19.96 -0.31
N ILE A 257 -3.49 20.97 0.10
CA ILE A 257 -2.78 21.89 -0.80
C ILE A 257 -1.29 21.62 -0.64
N ASN A 258 -0.60 21.26 -1.73
CA ASN A 258 0.83 20.94 -1.69
C ASN A 258 1.66 22.24 -1.57
N PHE A 259 1.93 22.68 -0.34
CA PHE A 259 2.85 23.78 -0.11
C PHE A 259 4.29 23.35 -0.17
N LEU A 260 4.65 22.15 0.30
CA LEU A 260 6.03 21.67 0.30
C LEU A 260 6.61 21.69 -1.13
N GLY A 261 5.93 21.05 -2.10
CA GLY A 261 6.33 21.04 -3.50
C GLY A 261 6.35 22.42 -4.19
N ALA A 262 5.74 23.44 -3.59
CA ALA A 262 5.80 24.81 -4.12
C ALA A 262 7.08 25.57 -3.70
N ILE A 263 7.67 25.25 -2.54
CA ILE A 263 8.72 26.06 -1.90
C ILE A 263 9.97 25.28 -1.49
N ASP A 264 9.93 23.95 -1.53
CA ASP A 264 11.04 23.06 -1.14
C ASP A 264 12.11 22.99 -2.23
N ASP A 265 13.38 23.11 -1.84
CA ASP A 265 14.55 22.96 -2.70
C ASP A 265 14.98 21.49 -2.91
N GLY A 266 14.29 20.55 -2.28
CA GLY A 266 14.61 19.11 -2.28
C GLY A 266 15.45 18.69 -1.08
N THR A 267 15.68 19.59 -0.11
CA THR A 267 16.39 19.31 1.15
C THR A 267 15.59 19.71 2.38
N GLY A 268 14.32 20.10 2.21
CA GLY A 268 13.45 20.60 3.26
C GLY A 268 13.62 22.10 3.50
N LYS A 269 14.38 22.81 2.68
CA LYS A 269 14.66 24.23 2.85
C LYS A 269 13.88 25.07 1.87
N TRP A 270 13.80 26.38 2.14
CA TRP A 270 13.22 27.31 1.18
C TRP A 270 14.10 27.34 -0.06
N ARG A 271 13.49 27.33 -1.25
CA ARG A 271 14.22 27.59 -2.50
C ARG A 271 14.98 28.91 -2.43
N THR A 272 16.11 28.96 -3.11
CA THR A 272 16.94 30.15 -3.24
C THR A 272 16.10 31.37 -3.63
N GLY A 273 16.15 32.42 -2.82
CA GLY A 273 15.42 33.66 -3.05
C GLY A 273 13.96 33.69 -2.58
N MET A 274 13.45 32.62 -1.96
CA MET A 274 12.07 32.57 -1.43
C MET A 274 11.93 32.80 0.07
N SER A 275 13.02 32.93 0.81
CA SER A 275 13.01 33.12 2.27
C SER A 275 13.28 34.58 2.66
N ALA A 276 12.55 35.09 3.65
CA ALA A 276 12.88 36.33 4.33
C ALA A 276 13.85 36.09 5.50
N ASP A 277 13.66 34.96 6.20
CA ASP A 277 14.54 34.43 7.24
C ASP A 277 14.46 32.88 7.23
N ALA A 278 15.11 32.21 8.18
CA ALA A 278 15.14 30.73 8.19
C ALA A 278 13.74 30.09 8.32
N GLY A 279 12.81 30.72 9.03
CA GLY A 279 11.49 30.18 9.32
C GLY A 279 10.35 30.74 8.46
N HIS A 280 10.60 31.80 7.68
CA HIS A 280 9.54 32.51 6.97
C HIS A 280 9.85 32.78 5.49
N PRO A 281 8.86 32.58 4.60
CA PRO A 281 8.99 32.96 3.20
C PRO A 281 8.90 34.48 3.02
N ASN A 282 9.53 35.00 1.96
CA ASN A 282 9.34 36.36 1.49
C ASN A 282 8.14 36.44 0.51
N ASP A 283 7.95 37.58 -0.15
CA ASP A 283 6.83 37.79 -1.08
C ASP A 283 6.84 36.83 -2.27
N ASP A 284 8.01 36.39 -2.76
CA ASP A 284 8.13 35.42 -3.86
C ASP A 284 7.77 34.00 -3.39
N GLY A 285 8.22 33.62 -2.19
CA GLY A 285 7.80 32.36 -1.56
C GLY A 285 6.29 32.32 -1.33
N TYR A 286 5.69 33.42 -0.87
CA TYR A 286 4.24 33.53 -0.72
C TYR A 286 3.47 33.50 -2.04
N GLU A 287 4.03 34.09 -3.09
CA GLU A 287 3.46 33.99 -4.44
C GLU A 287 3.49 32.53 -4.93
N SER A 288 4.57 31.79 -4.69
CA SER A 288 4.66 30.37 -5.01
C SER A 288 3.58 29.55 -4.29
N MET A 289 3.46 29.72 -2.98
CA MET A 289 2.46 29.04 -2.17
C MET A 289 1.03 29.38 -2.63
N PHE A 290 0.73 30.65 -2.93
CA PHE A 290 -0.57 31.05 -3.46
C PHE A 290 -0.87 30.41 -4.83
N ARG A 291 0.13 30.37 -5.73
CA ARG A 291 -0.02 29.75 -7.04
C ARG A 291 -0.25 28.25 -6.98
N ALA A 292 0.11 27.58 -5.90
CA ALA A 292 -0.19 26.17 -5.68
C ALA A 292 -1.67 25.88 -5.34
N ILE A 293 -2.50 26.91 -5.11
CA ILE A 293 -3.90 26.73 -4.65
C ILE A 293 -4.87 26.67 -5.83
N PRO A 294 -5.62 25.55 -6.04
CA PRO A 294 -6.73 25.51 -6.98
C PRO A 294 -7.90 26.40 -6.50
N LEU A 295 -8.28 27.44 -7.25
CA LEU A 295 -9.31 28.38 -6.78
C LEU A 295 -10.71 27.75 -6.76
N SER A 296 -11.04 26.89 -7.72
CA SER A 296 -12.33 26.15 -7.73
C SER A 296 -12.42 25.03 -6.69
N LEU A 297 -11.33 24.68 -5.99
CA LEU A 297 -11.39 23.75 -4.87
C LEU A 297 -12.43 24.20 -3.85
N PHE A 298 -12.49 25.50 -3.55
CA PHE A 298 -13.37 26.05 -2.52
C PHE A 298 -14.85 25.84 -2.85
N ASP A 299 -15.24 26.03 -4.10
CA ASP A 299 -16.63 25.81 -4.54
C ASP A 299 -17.02 24.33 -4.44
N ASN A 300 -16.10 23.42 -4.79
CA ASN A 300 -16.32 21.97 -4.69
C ASN A 300 -16.32 21.47 -3.24
N VAL A 301 -15.41 21.96 -2.40
CA VAL A 301 -15.35 21.67 -0.96
C VAL A 301 -16.65 22.10 -0.28
N LEU A 302 -17.10 23.32 -0.54
CA LEU A 302 -18.35 23.85 0.03
C LEU A 302 -19.58 23.03 -0.42
N SER A 303 -19.58 22.59 -1.68
CA SER A 303 -20.62 21.75 -2.25
C SER A 303 -20.53 20.26 -1.87
N GLY A 304 -19.47 19.84 -1.16
CA GLY A 304 -19.23 18.44 -0.78
C GLY A 304 -18.88 17.52 -1.95
N LEU A 305 -18.28 18.07 -3.01
CA LEU A 305 -17.95 17.40 -4.28
C LEU A 305 -16.48 16.95 -4.38
N VAL A 306 -15.71 16.98 -3.29
CA VAL A 306 -14.32 16.50 -3.30
C VAL A 306 -14.27 14.98 -3.23
N CYS A 307 -13.51 14.37 -4.12
CA CYS A 307 -13.22 12.94 -4.13
C CYS A 307 -11.72 12.69 -4.06
N ILE A 308 -11.34 11.47 -3.65
CA ILE A 308 -9.96 10.99 -3.77
C ILE A 308 -9.82 10.48 -5.20
N PRO A 309 -8.91 11.06 -6.02
CA PRO A 309 -8.63 10.58 -7.36
C PRO A 309 -8.26 9.09 -7.32
N LYS A 310 -8.92 8.28 -8.15
CA LYS A 310 -8.56 6.86 -8.34
C LYS A 310 -8.20 6.67 -9.80
N ALA A 311 -7.07 6.02 -10.07
CA ALA A 311 -6.75 5.62 -11.43
C ALA A 311 -7.71 4.54 -11.92
N VAL A 312 -8.56 4.94 -12.87
CA VAL A 312 -9.58 4.12 -13.51
C VAL A 312 -9.70 4.61 -14.94
N ASN A 313 -9.02 3.94 -15.87
CA ASN A 313 -8.99 4.30 -17.29
C ASN A 313 -9.67 3.23 -18.16
N PRO A 314 -11.00 3.04 -18.07
CA PRO A 314 -11.71 2.04 -18.87
C PRO A 314 -11.67 2.34 -20.37
N HIS A 315 -11.39 3.60 -20.73
CA HIS A 315 -11.25 4.04 -22.12
C HIS A 315 -9.97 4.88 -22.31
N THR A 316 -9.59 5.05 -23.56
CA THR A 316 -8.65 6.03 -24.08
C THR A 316 -9.38 6.93 -25.07
N ILE A 317 -8.82 8.10 -25.33
CA ILE A 317 -9.22 8.98 -26.43
C ILE A 317 -8.35 8.63 -27.63
N GLU A 318 -8.94 8.09 -28.68
CA GLU A 318 -8.31 7.88 -29.99
C GLU A 318 -8.55 9.09 -30.91
N VAL A 319 -7.46 9.62 -31.48
CA VAL A 319 -7.48 10.72 -32.45
C VAL A 319 -7.29 10.13 -33.85
N VAL A 320 -8.27 10.28 -34.74
CA VAL A 320 -8.26 9.58 -36.04
C VAL A 320 -8.23 10.52 -37.24
N SER A 321 -9.26 11.36 -37.38
CA SER A 321 -9.51 12.16 -38.58
C SER A 321 -9.67 13.64 -38.24
N MET A 322 -8.79 14.11 -37.36
CA MET A 322 -8.82 15.47 -36.86
C MET A 322 -8.25 16.43 -37.89
N LEU A 323 -8.83 17.64 -37.98
CA LEU A 323 -8.28 18.71 -38.82
C LEU A 323 -6.97 19.23 -38.24
N ASN A 324 -6.05 19.61 -39.12
CA ASN A 324 -4.78 20.24 -38.76
C ASN A 324 -5.03 21.54 -37.95
N GLY A 325 -4.23 21.77 -36.90
CA GLY A 325 -4.37 22.94 -36.02
C GLY A 325 -5.54 22.88 -35.02
N SER A 326 -6.25 21.75 -34.96
CA SER A 326 -7.24 21.52 -33.90
C SER A 326 -6.53 21.05 -32.62
N ILE A 327 -7.25 21.08 -31.48
CA ILE A 327 -6.78 20.50 -30.21
C ILE A 327 -7.78 19.42 -29.78
N PRO A 328 -7.34 18.16 -29.58
CA PRO A 328 -8.22 17.09 -29.10
C PRO A 328 -8.79 17.41 -27.72
N VAL A 329 -7.92 17.63 -26.75
CA VAL A 329 -8.30 17.99 -25.38
C VAL A 329 -7.52 19.23 -24.94
N LYS A 330 -8.26 20.27 -24.53
CA LYS A 330 -7.69 21.51 -24.01
C LYS A 330 -8.03 21.68 -22.54
N TYR A 331 -7.02 21.98 -21.73
CA TYR A 331 -7.19 22.47 -20.37
C TYR A 331 -6.75 23.93 -20.30
N THR A 332 -7.52 24.76 -19.60
CA THR A 332 -7.15 26.16 -19.31
C THR A 332 -7.26 26.39 -17.81
N SER A 333 -6.19 26.93 -17.23
CA SER A 333 -6.08 27.21 -15.81
C SER A 333 -6.97 28.39 -15.41
N GLU A 334 -7.48 28.37 -14.18
CA GLU A 334 -8.34 29.44 -13.64
C GLU A 334 -7.60 30.77 -13.42
N ASN A 335 -6.27 30.69 -13.38
CA ASN A 335 -5.29 31.75 -13.24
C ASN A 335 -3.95 31.22 -13.79
N GLY A 336 -3.04 32.09 -14.23
CA GLY A 336 -1.75 31.65 -14.80
C GLY A 336 -1.02 30.61 -13.94
N PHE A 337 -0.30 29.68 -14.58
CA PHE A 337 0.49 28.70 -13.87
C PHE A 337 1.65 29.38 -13.10
N GLY A 338 2.02 28.79 -11.97
CA GLY A 338 3.34 28.98 -11.36
C GLY A 338 4.21 27.80 -11.75
N SER A 339 4.84 27.16 -10.77
CA SER A 339 5.34 25.80 -10.97
C SER A 339 4.17 24.84 -11.21
N PHE A 340 4.33 23.85 -12.06
CA PHE A 340 3.26 22.92 -12.42
C PHE A 340 3.79 21.56 -12.87
N SER A 341 2.91 20.58 -12.91
CA SER A 341 3.18 19.28 -13.53
C SER A 341 2.03 18.90 -14.44
N VAL A 342 2.34 18.32 -15.59
CA VAL A 342 1.36 17.83 -16.56
C VAL A 342 1.66 16.36 -16.85
N MET A 343 0.62 15.54 -16.87
CA MET A 343 0.68 14.13 -17.22
C MET A 343 -0.35 13.79 -18.28
N CYS A 344 0.00 12.88 -19.18
CA CYS A 344 -0.97 12.01 -19.84
C CYS A 344 -0.31 10.68 -20.19
N ARG A 345 -1.13 9.64 -20.36
CA ARG A 345 -0.72 8.40 -21.01
C ARG A 345 -0.91 8.51 -22.50
N ILE A 346 0.04 8.01 -23.26
CA ILE A 346 0.10 8.15 -24.71
C ILE A 346 0.44 6.80 -25.33
N ARG A 347 -0.34 6.38 -26.33
CA ARG A 347 -0.03 5.25 -27.20
C ARG A 347 -0.07 5.69 -28.65
N ARG A 348 0.95 5.34 -29.43
CA ARG A 348 0.92 5.52 -30.88
C ARG A 348 0.29 4.29 -31.53
N THR A 349 -0.70 4.49 -32.41
CA THR A 349 -1.30 3.40 -33.18
C THR A 349 -0.42 3.00 -34.36
N ALA A 350 -0.69 1.85 -34.97
CA ALA A 350 0.11 1.35 -36.11
C ALA A 350 0.10 2.29 -37.32
N THR A 351 -0.91 3.16 -37.42
CA THR A 351 -1.05 4.14 -38.50
C THR A 351 -0.59 5.54 -38.09
N GLY A 352 -0.12 5.73 -36.85
CA GLY A 352 0.35 7.00 -36.35
C GLY A 352 1.68 7.41 -37.00
N PRO A 353 1.81 8.59 -37.61
CA PRO A 353 3.08 9.12 -38.11
C PRO A 353 3.94 9.71 -36.96
N SER A 354 5.25 9.87 -37.21
CA SER A 354 6.15 10.68 -36.37
C SER A 354 5.93 12.19 -36.60
N GLY A 355 6.71 13.03 -35.92
CA GLY A 355 6.64 14.48 -36.03
C GLY A 355 5.39 15.12 -35.43
N LYS A 356 4.71 14.46 -34.48
CA LYS A 356 3.41 14.91 -33.94
C LYS A 356 3.52 15.51 -32.53
N PRO A 357 2.84 16.65 -32.26
CA PRO A 357 2.76 17.20 -30.92
C PRO A 357 1.82 16.35 -30.05
N LEU A 358 2.22 16.14 -28.80
CA LEU A 358 1.54 15.27 -27.87
C LEU A 358 1.05 16.02 -26.63
N ILE A 359 1.89 16.89 -26.06
CA ILE A 359 1.52 17.80 -24.98
C ILE A 359 2.11 19.16 -25.35
N CYS A 360 1.31 20.21 -25.40
CA CYS A 360 1.77 21.57 -25.68
C CYS A 360 1.36 22.51 -24.54
N LEU A 361 2.34 23.22 -23.99
CA LEU A 361 2.17 24.23 -22.96
C LEU A 361 2.10 25.58 -23.66
N GLU A 362 0.96 26.25 -23.53
CA GLU A 362 0.63 27.43 -24.32
C GLU A 362 0.43 28.67 -23.45
N HIS A 363 0.71 29.83 -24.05
CA HIS A 363 0.48 31.15 -23.48
C HIS A 363 -0.63 31.84 -24.27
N SER A 364 -1.68 32.31 -23.59
CA SER A 364 -2.83 32.93 -24.26
C SER A 364 -2.50 34.18 -25.09
N SER A 365 -1.38 34.86 -24.84
CA SER A 365 -0.95 36.04 -25.61
C SER A 365 0.19 35.81 -26.63
N LEU A 366 0.82 34.63 -26.67
CA LEU A 366 2.00 34.35 -27.52
C LEU A 366 2.01 32.90 -28.02
N ALA A 367 1.46 32.67 -29.22
CA ALA A 367 1.22 31.32 -29.76
C ALA A 367 2.49 30.56 -30.25
N TYR A 368 3.60 31.26 -30.55
CA TYR A 368 4.72 30.69 -31.32
C TYR A 368 5.90 30.14 -30.49
N GLN A 369 5.82 30.14 -29.15
CA GLN A 369 6.91 29.66 -28.25
C GLN A 369 6.42 28.62 -27.23
N SER A 370 5.51 27.72 -27.65
CA SER A 370 5.06 26.64 -26.77
C SER A 370 6.19 25.64 -26.50
N VAL A 371 6.32 25.27 -25.21
CA VAL A 371 7.10 24.09 -24.83
C VAL A 371 6.23 22.87 -25.11
N ARG A 372 6.80 21.84 -25.74
CA ARG A 372 6.04 20.69 -26.21
C ARG A 372 6.74 19.39 -25.95
N VAL A 373 5.98 18.39 -25.50
CA VAL A 373 6.34 17.00 -25.78
C VAL A 373 5.83 16.63 -27.16
N ARG A 374 6.71 16.08 -28.00
CA ARG A 374 6.38 15.58 -29.34
C ARG A 374 6.98 14.20 -29.56
N ASN A 375 6.42 13.46 -30.50
CA ASN A 375 7.15 12.42 -31.20
C ASN A 375 7.94 13.10 -32.32
N SER A 376 9.27 13.13 -32.26
CA SER A 376 10.09 13.79 -33.28
C SER A 376 10.39 12.87 -34.45
N THR A 377 11.33 11.95 -34.27
CA THR A 377 11.70 10.89 -35.23
C THR A 377 11.58 9.54 -34.54
N ASP A 378 10.33 9.16 -34.24
CA ASP A 378 9.97 7.93 -33.54
C ASP A 378 10.43 7.85 -32.08
N VAL A 379 10.87 8.95 -31.47
CA VAL A 379 11.19 9.05 -30.04
C VAL A 379 10.43 10.20 -29.36
N LEU A 380 10.21 10.09 -28.06
CA LEU A 380 9.67 11.20 -27.26
C LEU A 380 10.73 12.28 -27.07
N GLU A 381 10.30 13.54 -27.16
CA GLU A 381 11.16 14.70 -27.02
C GLU A 381 10.42 15.86 -26.34
N LEU A 382 11.08 16.54 -25.38
CA LEU A 382 10.67 17.87 -24.90
C LEU A 382 11.43 18.96 -25.67
N ALA A 383 10.71 19.88 -26.31
CA ALA A 383 11.26 20.92 -27.17
C ALA A 383 10.61 22.29 -26.92
N ILE A 384 11.26 23.37 -27.35
CA ILE A 384 10.67 24.71 -27.44
C ILE A 384 10.80 25.22 -28.87
N GLY A 385 9.68 25.63 -29.48
CA GLY A 385 9.68 25.89 -30.93
C GLY A 385 10.29 24.70 -31.68
N ASP A 386 11.08 24.95 -32.71
CA ASP A 386 11.72 23.87 -33.49
C ASP A 386 13.07 23.38 -32.92
N SER A 387 13.54 24.01 -31.84
CA SER A 387 14.77 23.65 -31.16
C SER A 387 14.57 22.46 -30.23
N ASN A 388 15.41 21.45 -30.41
CA ASN A 388 15.38 20.26 -29.56
C ASN A 388 15.89 20.59 -28.16
N GLY A 389 15.19 20.10 -27.14
CA GLY A 389 15.60 20.19 -25.74
C GLY A 389 16.09 18.85 -25.22
N ILE A 390 15.18 18.05 -24.66
CA ILE A 390 15.45 16.71 -24.15
C ILE A 390 14.96 15.69 -25.17
N VAL A 391 15.86 14.97 -25.83
CA VAL A 391 15.53 13.83 -26.71
C VAL A 391 15.70 12.55 -25.90
N THR A 392 14.68 11.69 -25.87
CA THR A 392 14.73 10.43 -25.11
C THR A 392 15.16 9.24 -25.97
N ASP A 393 15.49 8.13 -25.30
CA ASP A 393 15.69 6.79 -25.88
C ASP A 393 14.37 6.00 -26.05
N VAL A 394 13.23 6.59 -25.67
CA VAL A 394 11.94 5.89 -25.66
C VAL A 394 11.34 5.85 -27.06
N ALA A 395 11.40 4.67 -27.69
CA ALA A 395 10.79 4.42 -28.97
C ALA A 395 9.25 4.47 -28.91
N THR A 396 8.66 5.38 -29.68
CA THR A 396 7.21 5.53 -29.83
C THR A 396 6.61 4.57 -30.86
N SER A 397 7.42 3.88 -31.65
CA SER A 397 7.00 2.95 -32.70
C SER A 397 6.46 1.60 -32.18
N THR A 398 6.64 1.30 -30.90
CA THR A 398 6.46 -0.04 -30.30
C THR A 398 5.01 -0.43 -29.94
N LEU A 399 3.99 0.36 -30.34
CA LEU A 399 2.58 0.19 -29.93
C LEU A 399 2.34 0.17 -28.40
N ASN A 400 3.39 0.44 -27.60
CA ASN A 400 3.31 0.54 -26.15
C ASN A 400 2.58 1.82 -25.75
N GLU A 401 1.94 1.76 -24.59
CA GLU A 401 1.46 2.94 -23.89
C GLU A 401 2.55 3.42 -22.92
N TYR A 402 2.77 4.74 -22.89
CA TYR A 402 3.74 5.38 -22.02
C TYR A 402 3.04 6.43 -21.16
N SER A 403 3.35 6.48 -19.88
CA SER A 403 3.01 7.64 -19.04
C SER A 403 4.06 8.72 -19.22
N VAL A 404 3.64 9.89 -19.69
CA VAL A 404 4.52 11.02 -19.95
C VAL A 404 4.19 12.14 -19.00
N ILE A 405 5.19 12.57 -18.24
CA ILE A 405 5.04 13.60 -17.20
C ILE A 405 6.07 14.69 -17.44
N ILE A 406 5.64 15.95 -17.39
CA ILE A 406 6.51 17.13 -17.45
C ILE A 406 6.35 17.87 -16.13
N THR A 407 7.45 18.23 -15.47
CA THR A 407 7.42 19.15 -14.33
C THR A 407 8.14 20.43 -14.72
N PHE A 408 7.53 21.57 -14.44
CA PHE A 408 8.13 22.88 -14.60
C PHE A 408 8.18 23.61 -13.27
N ASP A 409 9.37 24.06 -12.92
CA ASP A 409 9.61 24.96 -11.81
C ASP A 409 9.73 26.39 -12.32
N TYR A 410 8.71 27.20 -12.05
CA TYR A 410 8.65 28.60 -12.49
C TYR A 410 9.81 29.43 -11.93
N PHE A 411 10.24 29.16 -10.70
CA PHE A 411 11.18 30.02 -9.98
C PHE A 411 12.66 29.70 -10.25
N SER A 412 12.96 28.48 -10.69
CA SER A 412 14.29 28.12 -11.17
C SER A 412 14.36 28.02 -12.71
N ASN A 413 13.22 28.14 -13.38
CA ASN A 413 13.05 27.91 -14.82
C ASN A 413 13.52 26.50 -15.27
N ILE A 414 13.38 25.52 -14.38
CA ILE A 414 13.80 24.15 -14.62
C ILE A 414 12.64 23.32 -15.16
N TRP A 415 12.86 22.70 -16.31
CA TRP A 415 11.98 21.72 -16.93
C TRP A 415 12.56 20.33 -16.75
N LYS A 416 11.70 19.35 -16.44
CA LYS A 416 12.06 17.94 -16.43
C LYS A 416 11.05 17.12 -17.21
N LEU A 417 11.55 16.16 -17.98
CA LEU A 417 10.73 15.18 -18.70
C LEU A 417 10.89 13.82 -18.04
N TYR A 418 9.77 13.17 -17.76
CA TYR A 418 9.73 11.81 -17.25
C TYR A 418 8.89 10.92 -18.17
N VAL A 419 9.33 9.67 -18.30
CA VAL A 419 8.57 8.62 -18.98
C VAL A 419 8.51 7.41 -18.06
N ASP A 420 7.31 6.90 -17.80
CA ASP A 420 7.07 5.78 -16.87
C ASP A 420 7.66 5.98 -15.48
N GLY A 421 7.60 7.23 -15.02
CA GLY A 421 8.11 7.65 -13.70
C GLY A 421 9.62 7.86 -13.67
N VAL A 422 10.34 7.59 -14.76
CA VAL A 422 11.81 7.72 -14.85
C VAL A 422 12.19 9.06 -15.46
N LEU A 423 13.11 9.79 -14.82
CA LEU A 423 13.65 11.06 -15.33
C LEU A 423 14.45 10.80 -16.61
N LYS A 424 14.10 11.49 -17.70
CA LYS A 424 14.79 11.42 -18.98
C LYS A 424 15.69 12.61 -19.27
N GLY A 425 15.51 13.70 -18.53
CA GLY A 425 16.40 14.84 -18.61
C GLY A 425 15.88 16.06 -17.87
N THR A 426 16.79 17.00 -17.64
CA THR A 426 16.52 18.31 -17.04
C THR A 426 17.06 19.39 -17.97
N ILE A 427 16.28 20.45 -18.23
CA ILE A 427 16.69 21.54 -19.11
C ILE A 427 16.15 22.89 -18.63
N VAL A 428 16.83 23.97 -18.99
CA VAL A 428 16.37 25.34 -18.85
C VAL A 428 16.18 25.93 -20.25
N PHE A 429 14.94 26.31 -20.59
CA PHE A 429 14.67 26.99 -21.86
C PHE A 429 14.82 28.51 -21.72
N SER A 430 15.31 29.19 -22.75
CA SER A 430 15.25 30.65 -22.88
C SER A 430 14.00 30.99 -23.71
N PRO A 431 13.08 31.87 -23.24
CA PRO A 431 13.30 32.98 -22.32
C PRO A 431 12.97 32.71 -20.83
N VAL A 432 13.55 33.57 -19.99
CA VAL A 432 13.45 33.64 -18.53
C VAL A 432 12.02 33.99 -18.04
N GLN A 433 11.70 33.61 -16.80
CA GLN A 433 10.55 34.02 -15.98
C GLN A 433 9.78 35.27 -16.45
N GLY A 434 8.46 35.13 -16.60
CA GLY A 434 7.53 36.22 -16.91
C GLY A 434 6.47 35.87 -17.95
N GLN A 435 6.61 34.74 -18.64
CA GLN A 435 5.63 34.19 -19.59
C GLN A 435 4.75 33.18 -18.84
N ALA A 436 3.57 33.58 -18.39
CA ALA A 436 2.70 32.71 -17.59
C ALA A 436 1.93 31.75 -18.49
N TYR A 437 2.42 30.52 -18.68
CA TYR A 437 1.62 29.46 -19.28
C TYR A 437 0.27 29.37 -18.56
N ASP A 438 -0.81 29.18 -19.33
CA ASP A 438 -2.17 29.10 -18.77
C ASP A 438 -2.99 27.97 -19.38
N THR A 439 -2.45 27.31 -20.40
CA THR A 439 -3.16 26.37 -21.22
C THR A 439 -2.30 25.15 -21.49
N VAL A 440 -2.92 23.97 -21.44
CA VAL A 440 -2.34 22.69 -21.87
C VAL A 440 -3.19 22.14 -22.99
N ALA A 441 -2.58 21.90 -24.15
CA ALA A 441 -3.18 21.23 -25.28
C ALA A 441 -2.64 19.79 -25.36
N PHE A 442 -3.51 18.79 -25.25
CA PHE A 442 -3.15 17.39 -25.39
C PHE A 442 -3.50 16.89 -26.79
N GLY A 443 -2.50 16.37 -27.49
CA GLY A 443 -2.57 15.82 -28.84
C GLY A 443 -2.73 16.87 -29.96
N GLY A 444 -2.38 18.13 -29.69
CA GLY A 444 -2.48 19.22 -30.65
C GLY A 444 -1.83 20.50 -30.13
N ARG A 445 -1.90 21.57 -30.91
CA ARG A 445 -1.45 22.92 -30.55
C ARG A 445 -2.35 23.98 -31.17
N SER A 446 -2.44 25.15 -30.56
CA SER A 446 -3.31 26.26 -30.98
C SER A 446 -2.74 27.14 -32.10
N ASP A 447 -1.46 27.00 -32.44
CA ASP A 447 -0.86 27.75 -33.55
C ASP A 447 -1.27 27.19 -34.94
N SER A 448 -1.25 28.06 -35.95
CA SER A 448 -1.73 27.78 -37.32
C SER A 448 -0.86 26.81 -38.12
N ALA A 449 0.19 26.23 -37.51
CA ALA A 449 1.21 25.48 -38.25
C ALA A 449 0.76 24.05 -38.65
N GLY A 450 -0.50 23.70 -38.43
CA GLY A 450 -1.16 22.61 -39.15
C GLY A 450 -0.77 21.20 -38.72
N PHE A 451 -0.52 20.97 -37.42
CA PHE A 451 -0.27 19.63 -36.88
C PHE A 451 -1.48 19.08 -36.11
N ASN A 452 -1.59 17.75 -36.06
CA ASN A 452 -2.54 16.99 -35.23
C ASN A 452 -1.89 15.66 -34.82
N SER A 453 -2.47 15.00 -33.83
CA SER A 453 -2.02 13.67 -33.37
C SER A 453 -2.88 12.53 -33.95
N ASN A 454 -3.31 12.62 -35.22
CA ASN A 454 -4.02 11.51 -35.86
C ASN A 454 -3.18 10.22 -35.78
N GLY A 455 -3.80 9.12 -35.34
CA GLY A 455 -3.13 7.85 -35.05
C GLY A 455 -2.46 7.78 -33.68
N TYR A 456 -2.94 8.56 -32.71
CA TYR A 456 -2.52 8.49 -31.31
C TYR A 456 -3.71 8.32 -30.39
N GLU A 457 -3.44 7.71 -29.25
CA GLU A 457 -4.38 7.53 -28.16
C GLU A 457 -3.86 8.18 -26.89
N PHE A 458 -4.79 8.72 -26.09
CA PHE A 458 -4.49 9.47 -24.87
C PHE A 458 -5.40 9.04 -23.72
N SER A 459 -4.86 8.94 -22.52
CA SER A 459 -5.63 8.73 -21.28
C SER A 459 -4.95 9.44 -20.11
N ASP A 460 -5.56 9.38 -18.91
CA ASP A 460 -4.96 9.90 -17.67
C ASP A 460 -4.43 11.34 -17.74
N PHE A 461 -5.22 12.26 -18.31
CA PHE A 461 -4.85 13.67 -18.37
C PHE A 461 -4.83 14.26 -16.97
N ALA A 462 -3.66 14.68 -16.49
CA ALA A 462 -3.55 15.34 -15.20
C ALA A 462 -2.76 16.64 -15.25
N VAL A 463 -3.15 17.60 -14.40
CA VAL A 463 -2.48 18.90 -14.25
C VAL A 463 -2.45 19.26 -12.77
N TRP A 464 -1.25 19.40 -12.21
CA TRP A 464 -0.99 19.87 -10.85
C TRP A 464 -0.45 21.30 -10.87
N ARG A 465 -0.78 22.08 -9.84
CA ARG A 465 -0.28 23.45 -9.63
C ARG A 465 1.06 23.53 -8.89
N VAL A 466 1.83 22.44 -8.92
CA VAL A 466 3.14 22.31 -8.31
C VAL A 466 4.04 21.47 -9.21
N ALA A 467 5.36 21.69 -9.11
CA ALA A 467 6.32 20.74 -9.67
C ALA A 467 6.39 19.53 -8.72
N LEU A 468 5.89 18.39 -9.17
CA LEU A 468 5.95 17.15 -8.41
C LEU A 468 7.42 16.72 -8.25
N ASN A 469 7.76 16.19 -7.08
CA ASN A 469 9.07 15.57 -6.87
C ASN A 469 9.14 14.18 -7.55
N GLN A 470 10.33 13.59 -7.59
CA GLN A 470 10.55 12.28 -8.24
C GLN A 470 9.63 11.17 -7.68
N GLU A 471 9.38 11.17 -6.37
CA GLU A 471 8.56 10.16 -5.70
C GLU A 471 7.08 10.30 -6.11
N GLN A 472 6.56 11.53 -6.13
CA GLN A 472 5.21 11.85 -6.60
C GLN A 472 5.02 11.58 -8.10
N VAL A 473 6.05 11.82 -8.91
CA VAL A 473 6.05 11.49 -10.35
C VAL A 473 5.98 9.98 -10.56
N ALA A 474 6.78 9.21 -9.82
CA ALA A 474 6.76 7.74 -9.88
C ALA A 474 5.40 7.17 -9.43
N ASP A 475 4.81 7.74 -8.38
CA ASP A 475 3.47 7.40 -7.92
C ASP A 475 2.40 7.67 -8.99
N ALA A 476 2.42 8.86 -9.59
CA ALA A 476 1.48 9.23 -10.64
C ALA A 476 1.58 8.30 -11.86
N ALA A 477 2.81 7.97 -12.30
CA ALA A 477 3.05 7.03 -13.39
C ALA A 477 2.46 5.63 -13.12
N GLN A 478 2.44 5.20 -11.84
CA GLN A 478 1.84 3.94 -11.39
C GLN A 478 0.33 4.03 -11.11
N GLY A 479 -0.29 5.18 -11.35
CA GLY A 479 -1.73 5.41 -11.11
C GLY A 479 -2.08 5.78 -9.66
N ARG A 480 -1.09 6.07 -8.80
CA ARG A 480 -1.31 6.70 -7.49
C ARG A 480 -1.37 8.22 -7.69
N ILE A 481 -2.54 8.72 -8.04
CA ILE A 481 -2.74 10.12 -8.38
C ILE A 481 -2.94 10.96 -7.13
N SER A 482 -1.97 11.82 -6.83
CA SER A 482 -2.07 12.79 -5.74
C SER A 482 -3.19 13.79 -5.99
N LYS A 483 -4.02 14.02 -4.96
CA LYS A 483 -5.04 15.09 -4.96
C LYS A 483 -4.48 16.46 -4.63
N ALA A 484 -3.25 16.53 -4.12
CA ALA A 484 -2.68 17.74 -3.58
C ALA A 484 -2.42 18.76 -4.69
N SER A 485 -3.07 19.92 -4.61
CA SER A 485 -2.95 20.96 -5.65
C SER A 485 -3.25 20.47 -7.09
N LEU A 486 -4.05 19.41 -7.21
CA LEU A 486 -4.48 18.82 -8.48
C LEU A 486 -5.65 19.63 -9.06
N ASN A 487 -5.47 20.16 -10.27
CA ASN A 487 -6.52 20.87 -10.99
C ASN A 487 -7.33 19.94 -11.88
N LEU A 488 -6.66 19.16 -12.73
CA LEU A 488 -7.31 18.24 -13.65
C LEU A 488 -6.82 16.84 -13.36
N TYR A 489 -7.73 15.87 -13.27
CA TYR A 489 -7.45 14.47 -13.51
C TYR A 489 -8.63 13.85 -14.25
N ALA A 490 -8.45 13.62 -15.55
CA ALA A 490 -9.42 12.98 -16.42
C ALA A 490 -8.83 11.67 -16.95
N PRO A 491 -9.12 10.52 -16.30
CA PRO A 491 -8.65 9.21 -16.77
C PRO A 491 -9.47 8.64 -17.93
N VAL A 492 -10.43 9.40 -18.48
CA VAL A 492 -11.32 8.98 -19.57
C VAL A 492 -12.26 7.84 -19.13
N ILE A 493 -13.02 8.09 -18.07
CA ILE A 493 -14.18 7.25 -17.72
C ILE A 493 -15.41 7.56 -18.60
N ASP A 494 -15.32 8.62 -19.39
CA ASP A 494 -16.31 9.02 -20.39
C ASP A 494 -16.48 7.89 -21.43
N THR A 495 -17.70 7.39 -21.61
CA THR A 495 -18.00 6.35 -22.61
C THR A 495 -18.13 6.91 -24.02
N LEU A 496 -18.41 8.20 -24.13
CA LEU A 496 -18.53 8.94 -25.38
C LEU A 496 -18.00 10.36 -25.19
N VAL A 497 -17.24 10.83 -26.16
CA VAL A 497 -16.80 12.23 -26.26
C VAL A 497 -17.16 12.79 -27.63
N GLU A 498 -17.65 14.02 -27.65
CA GLU A 498 -17.92 14.78 -28.87
C GLU A 498 -17.31 16.18 -28.78
N ASN A 499 -17.19 16.87 -29.91
CA ASN A 499 -16.75 18.26 -29.93
C ASN A 499 -17.62 19.13 -29.02
N GLY A 500 -17.00 19.88 -28.11
CA GLY A 500 -17.64 20.70 -27.10
C GLY A 500 -17.83 20.01 -25.74
N SER A 501 -17.59 18.69 -25.66
CA SER A 501 -17.72 17.91 -24.43
C SER A 501 -16.70 18.33 -23.37
N ARG A 502 -17.05 18.10 -22.10
CA ARG A 502 -16.14 18.26 -20.96
C ARG A 502 -15.84 16.88 -20.42
N LEU A 503 -14.55 16.53 -20.35
CA LEU A 503 -14.12 15.29 -19.73
C LEU A 503 -14.44 15.33 -18.24
N ILE A 504 -14.84 14.18 -17.70
CA ILE A 504 -15.07 14.06 -16.26
C ILE A 504 -13.76 14.28 -15.51
N ASN A 505 -13.74 15.28 -14.64
CA ASN A 505 -12.61 15.60 -13.78
C ASN A 505 -12.80 14.96 -12.40
N LEU A 506 -11.88 14.11 -12.00
CA LEU A 506 -11.81 13.49 -10.67
C LEU A 506 -10.91 14.27 -9.69
N ALA A 507 -10.34 15.40 -10.12
CA ALA A 507 -9.61 16.28 -9.22
C ALA A 507 -10.55 16.99 -8.23
N PRO A 508 -10.03 17.45 -7.08
CA PRO A 508 -10.79 18.28 -6.14
C PRO A 508 -11.28 19.62 -6.73
N SER A 509 -10.63 20.12 -7.79
CA SER A 509 -11.00 21.38 -8.45
C SER A 509 -12.22 21.24 -9.36
N GLY A 510 -12.89 22.35 -9.66
CA GLY A 510 -14.03 22.44 -10.58
C GLY A 510 -13.65 22.69 -12.04
N THR A 511 -12.37 22.57 -12.39
CA THR A 511 -11.89 22.72 -13.77
C THR A 511 -12.17 21.45 -14.59
N TYR A 512 -11.91 21.48 -15.91
CA TYR A 512 -12.16 20.34 -16.79
C TYR A 512 -11.32 20.42 -18.06
N GLY A 513 -11.02 19.26 -18.64
CA GLY A 513 -10.52 19.17 -20.02
C GLY A 513 -11.68 19.29 -20.99
N ARG A 514 -11.56 20.15 -22.00
CA ARG A 514 -12.58 20.35 -23.04
C ARG A 514 -12.15 19.67 -24.33
N VAL A 515 -13.05 18.89 -24.92
CA VAL A 515 -12.88 18.35 -26.26
C VAL A 515 -13.25 19.43 -27.28
N LEU A 516 -12.33 19.80 -28.17
CA LEU A 516 -12.50 20.93 -29.09
C LEU A 516 -12.49 20.55 -30.57
N ALA A 517 -12.42 19.25 -30.88
CA ALA A 517 -12.29 18.77 -32.24
C ALA A 517 -13.23 17.61 -32.54
N SER A 518 -13.72 17.57 -33.77
CA SER A 518 -14.31 16.36 -34.35
C SER A 518 -13.20 15.37 -34.73
N GLY A 519 -13.51 14.06 -34.79
CA GLY A 519 -12.51 13.02 -35.07
C GLY A 519 -11.75 12.52 -33.83
N VAL A 520 -12.28 12.84 -32.65
CA VAL A 520 -11.83 12.41 -31.32
C VAL A 520 -12.87 11.43 -30.80
N TYR A 521 -12.48 10.19 -30.49
CA TYR A 521 -13.39 9.13 -30.07
C TYR A 521 -12.89 8.45 -28.80
N THR A 522 -13.81 7.96 -27.98
CA THR A 522 -13.47 7.07 -26.86
C THR A 522 -13.35 5.64 -27.36
N PHE A 523 -12.31 4.95 -26.92
CA PHE A 523 -12.01 3.58 -27.28
C PHE A 523 -11.67 2.79 -26.00
N PRO A 524 -12.13 1.55 -25.79
CA PRO A 524 -11.76 0.78 -24.60
C PRO A 524 -10.24 0.60 -24.51
N SER A 525 -9.66 0.96 -23.37
CA SER A 525 -8.20 1.02 -23.18
C SER A 525 -7.52 -0.36 -23.30
N HIS A 526 -8.26 -1.43 -22.96
CA HIS A 526 -7.84 -2.82 -23.11
C HIS A 526 -7.88 -3.28 -24.57
N ARG A 527 -6.84 -2.94 -25.31
CA ARG A 527 -6.40 -3.74 -26.45
C ARG A 527 -6.03 -5.13 -25.90
N LEU A 528 -6.86 -6.14 -26.14
CA LEU A 528 -6.57 -7.58 -26.01
C LEU A 528 -5.46 -7.94 -24.99
N VAL A 529 -5.82 -8.10 -23.71
CA VAL A 529 -4.99 -8.89 -22.78
C VAL A 529 -5.65 -10.26 -22.67
N THR A 530 -5.32 -11.17 -23.58
CA THR A 530 -5.56 -12.62 -23.43
C THR A 530 -4.43 -13.31 -22.65
N THR A 531 -3.65 -12.57 -21.86
CA THR A 531 -2.72 -13.17 -20.89
C THR A 531 -2.51 -12.21 -19.70
N PRO A 532 -2.97 -12.54 -18.48
CA PRO A 532 -2.72 -11.71 -17.31
C PRO A 532 -1.21 -11.49 -17.14
N THR A 533 -0.78 -10.24 -17.05
CA THR A 533 0.62 -9.91 -16.77
C THR A 533 0.97 -10.29 -15.32
N PRO A 534 2.07 -11.04 -15.07
CA PRO A 534 2.39 -11.61 -13.75
C PRO A 534 2.75 -10.61 -12.62
N ASN A 535 2.85 -9.30 -12.90
CA ASN A 535 3.52 -8.36 -12.00
C ASN A 535 2.63 -7.22 -11.46
N ALA A 536 1.31 -7.36 -11.49
CA ALA A 536 0.44 -6.39 -10.85
C ALA A 536 0.54 -6.49 -9.32
N ARG A 537 1.24 -5.54 -8.69
CA ARG A 537 1.29 -5.38 -7.23
C ARG A 537 -0.13 -5.30 -6.66
N VAL A 538 -0.43 -6.14 -5.69
CA VAL A 538 -1.75 -6.29 -5.05
C VAL A 538 -2.13 -4.99 -4.33
N LYS A 539 -3.35 -4.49 -4.60
CA LYS A 539 -3.90 -3.28 -3.96
C LYS A 539 -4.26 -3.54 -2.50
N THR A 540 -3.72 -2.73 -1.59
CA THR A 540 -4.17 -2.68 -0.18
C THR A 540 -5.46 -1.86 -0.06
N LYS A 541 -6.30 -2.17 0.94
CA LYS A 541 -7.46 -1.33 1.29
C LYS A 541 -7.00 -0.04 1.97
N SER A 542 -7.83 1.00 1.92
CA SER A 542 -7.59 2.34 2.49
C SER A 542 -7.39 2.38 4.02
N ASN A 543 -7.46 1.24 4.70
CA ASN A 543 -7.25 1.08 6.14
C ASN A 543 -5.98 0.27 6.47
N GLY A 544 -5.13 -0.04 5.48
CA GLY A 544 -3.89 -0.79 5.67
C GLY A 544 -4.07 -2.31 5.79
N TYR A 545 -5.28 -2.83 5.58
CA TYR A 545 -5.54 -4.28 5.59
C TYR A 545 -5.35 -4.88 4.17
N LEU A 546 -4.71 -6.04 4.13
CA LEU A 546 -4.53 -6.86 2.93
C LEU A 546 -5.80 -7.71 2.71
N ASP A 547 -6.40 -7.64 1.51
CA ASP A 547 -7.57 -8.47 1.19
C ASP A 547 -7.14 -9.81 0.61
N ILE A 548 -7.23 -10.85 1.44
CA ILE A 548 -6.79 -12.22 1.08
C ILE A 548 -7.68 -12.89 0.02
N SER A 549 -8.87 -12.34 -0.25
CA SER A 549 -9.77 -12.89 -1.28
C SER A 549 -9.34 -12.56 -2.71
N LEU A 550 -8.34 -11.67 -2.86
CA LEU A 550 -7.75 -11.24 -4.14
C LEU A 550 -6.40 -11.90 -4.43
N LEU A 551 -5.97 -12.85 -3.59
CA LEU A 551 -4.72 -13.60 -3.75
C LEU A 551 -4.97 -14.82 -4.63
N ASP A 552 -4.02 -15.10 -5.53
CA ASP A 552 -3.92 -16.41 -6.17
C ASP A 552 -3.45 -17.44 -5.13
N PRO A 553 -4.25 -18.48 -4.81
CA PRO A 553 -3.85 -19.51 -3.83
C PRO A 553 -2.62 -20.31 -4.25
N ALA A 554 -2.14 -20.19 -5.50
CA ALA A 554 -0.96 -20.87 -6.02
C ALA A 554 0.35 -20.05 -5.93
N GLN A 555 0.33 -18.79 -5.47
CA GLN A 555 1.51 -17.89 -5.50
C GLN A 555 2.00 -17.49 -4.09
N PRO A 556 3.31 -17.62 -3.78
CA PRO A 556 3.88 -17.13 -2.53
C PRO A 556 3.98 -15.59 -2.49
N ILE A 557 3.68 -14.99 -1.33
CA ILE A 557 3.78 -13.54 -1.11
C ILE A 557 5.23 -13.20 -0.70
N THR A 558 5.95 -12.45 -1.53
CA THR A 558 7.26 -11.85 -1.19
C THR A 558 7.10 -10.35 -1.00
N ALA A 559 6.72 -9.91 0.20
CA ALA A 559 6.70 -8.49 0.57
C ALA A 559 7.43 -8.30 1.90
N SER A 560 8.57 -7.62 1.89
CA SER A 560 9.25 -7.17 3.11
C SER A 560 8.46 -6.02 3.72
N LEU A 561 8.00 -6.18 4.97
CA LEU A 561 7.54 -5.03 5.75
C LEU A 561 8.75 -4.16 6.09
N LEU A 562 8.65 -2.85 5.83
CA LEU A 562 9.62 -1.88 6.36
C LEU A 562 9.60 -1.90 7.90
N ALA A 563 10.75 -1.66 8.52
CA ALA A 563 10.96 -1.75 9.96
C ALA A 563 9.89 -0.98 10.76
N GLY A 564 9.16 -1.70 11.63
CA GLY A 564 8.18 -1.11 12.56
C GLY A 564 6.69 -1.24 12.18
N GLY A 565 6.34 -1.88 11.07
CA GLY A 565 4.93 -2.09 10.69
C GLY A 565 4.17 -3.01 11.66
N VAL A 566 2.98 -2.59 12.10
CA VAL A 566 2.08 -3.37 12.97
C VAL A 566 1.02 -4.10 12.14
N ILE A 567 0.92 -5.42 12.28
CA ILE A 567 -0.18 -6.22 11.73
C ILE A 567 -1.25 -6.39 12.82
N THR A 568 -2.36 -5.68 12.69
CA THR A 568 -3.51 -5.83 13.60
C THR A 568 -4.56 -6.73 12.96
N ALA A 569 -4.80 -7.92 13.52
CA ALA A 569 -5.91 -8.78 13.11
C ALA A 569 -7.02 -8.72 14.19
N PRO A 570 -8.24 -8.25 13.88
CA PRO A 570 -9.34 -8.21 14.85
C PRO A 570 -9.89 -9.60 15.22
N GLY A 571 -9.35 -10.67 14.65
CA GLY A 571 -9.66 -12.07 14.92
C GLY A 571 -8.38 -12.94 14.91
N SER A 572 -8.44 -14.16 14.38
CA SER A 572 -7.25 -15.00 14.21
C SER A 572 -6.40 -14.57 13.01
N LEU A 573 -5.11 -14.32 13.20
CA LEU A 573 -4.13 -14.24 12.12
C LEU A 573 -3.74 -15.66 11.68
N ASN A 574 -4.19 -16.09 10.50
CA ASN A 574 -3.80 -17.38 9.91
C ASN A 574 -2.60 -17.16 8.97
N VAL A 575 -1.43 -17.67 9.33
CA VAL A 575 -0.20 -17.57 8.54
C VAL A 575 0.10 -18.92 7.88
N GLY A 576 0.00 -19.02 6.55
CA GLY A 576 0.32 -20.21 5.76
C GLY A 576 -0.86 -20.82 4.98
N LEU A 577 -0.57 -21.62 3.94
CA LEU A 577 -1.55 -22.44 3.21
C LEU A 577 -2.05 -23.61 4.06
N ALA A 578 -3.25 -24.13 3.77
CA ALA A 578 -3.76 -25.35 4.39
C ALA A 578 -2.81 -26.54 4.13
N ASN A 579 -2.12 -27.01 5.18
CA ASN A 579 -1.38 -28.27 5.36
C ASN A 579 -0.96 -29.06 4.08
N VAL A 580 -0.14 -28.48 3.20
CA VAL A 580 0.43 -29.21 2.04
C VAL A 580 1.95 -29.39 2.05
N GLY A 581 2.71 -28.75 2.95
CA GLY A 581 4.17 -28.95 3.04
C GLY A 581 4.59 -30.09 3.99
N THR A 582 5.89 -30.26 4.23
CA THR A 582 6.41 -31.38 5.05
C THR A 582 6.27 -31.06 6.56
N GLN A 583 6.03 -32.08 7.39
CA GLN A 583 6.08 -31.94 8.85
C GLN A 583 7.47 -31.43 9.26
N GLY A 584 7.51 -30.42 10.14
CA GLY A 584 8.78 -29.83 10.61
C GLY A 584 9.26 -28.61 9.82
N ASP A 585 8.59 -28.23 8.73
CA ASP A 585 8.91 -26.99 8.01
C ASP A 585 8.56 -25.75 8.85
N ALA A 586 9.45 -24.75 8.91
CA ALA A 586 9.15 -23.45 9.52
C ALA A 586 8.06 -22.71 8.72
N ARG A 587 7.01 -22.26 9.42
CA ARG A 587 5.85 -21.53 8.84
C ARG A 587 5.80 -20.07 9.24
N MET A 588 6.38 -19.72 10.40
CA MET A 588 6.55 -18.34 10.83
C MET A 588 7.84 -18.20 11.64
N ILE A 589 8.65 -17.20 11.32
CA ILE A 589 9.88 -16.89 12.04
C ILE A 589 9.74 -15.45 12.54
N VAL A 590 9.81 -15.28 13.86
CA VAL A 590 10.06 -13.98 14.48
C VAL A 590 11.54 -13.95 14.81
N THR A 591 12.31 -13.24 13.99
CA THR A 591 13.77 -13.15 14.11
C THR A 591 14.17 -12.81 15.55
N ASN A 592 15.15 -13.54 16.07
CA ASN A 592 15.66 -13.45 17.45
C ASN A 592 14.65 -13.74 18.58
N ASN A 593 13.41 -14.18 18.29
CA ASN A 593 12.40 -14.43 19.32
C ASN A 593 11.85 -15.87 19.28
N ALA A 594 11.15 -16.26 18.20
CA ALA A 594 10.43 -17.53 18.14
C ALA A 594 10.32 -18.08 16.72
N VAL A 595 10.13 -19.40 16.59
CA VAL A 595 9.89 -20.09 15.32
C VAL A 595 8.68 -21.03 15.48
N PHE A 596 7.78 -21.00 14.51
CA PHE A 596 6.58 -21.84 14.45
C PHE A 596 6.73 -22.85 13.30
N TYR A 597 6.45 -24.13 13.56
CA TYR A 597 6.65 -25.22 12.61
C TYR A 597 5.32 -25.91 12.24
N LYS A 598 5.25 -26.48 11.02
CA LYS A 598 4.12 -27.34 10.63
C LYS A 598 4.14 -28.65 11.41
N VAL A 599 2.98 -29.01 11.96
CA VAL A 599 2.72 -30.29 12.61
C VAL A 599 1.47 -30.94 12.02
N ASP A 600 1.50 -32.26 11.83
CA ASP A 600 0.40 -33.03 11.21
C ASP A 600 -0.47 -33.78 12.22
N GLY A 601 -0.08 -33.81 13.49
CA GLY A 601 -0.85 -34.44 14.56
C GLY A 601 -1.97 -33.53 15.09
N ALA A 602 -3.14 -34.10 15.37
CA ALA A 602 -4.26 -33.38 16.00
C ALA A 602 -3.91 -32.83 17.39
N GLN A 603 -2.92 -33.43 18.07
CA GLN A 603 -2.24 -32.98 19.28
C GLN A 603 -0.79 -33.49 19.23
N GLY A 604 0.18 -32.72 19.76
CA GLY A 604 1.61 -32.78 19.45
C GLY A 604 2.26 -34.17 19.45
N SER A 605 2.92 -34.52 18.33
CA SER A 605 3.79 -35.71 18.23
C SER A 605 5.22 -35.37 18.66
N ALA A 606 5.93 -36.34 19.24
CA ALA A 606 7.26 -36.18 19.84
C ALA A 606 8.43 -35.94 18.85
N LEU A 607 8.19 -35.90 17.54
CA LEU A 607 9.24 -35.75 16.53
C LEU A 607 9.54 -34.28 16.15
N GLY A 608 8.77 -33.32 16.66
CA GLY A 608 9.02 -31.90 16.45
C GLY A 608 8.07 -31.00 17.24
N ALA A 609 8.54 -29.82 17.64
CA ALA A 609 7.73 -28.84 18.37
C ALA A 609 6.98 -27.93 17.39
N ALA A 610 5.73 -27.58 17.69
CA ALA A 610 4.99 -26.58 16.91
C ALA A 610 5.51 -25.16 17.14
N LEU A 611 6.16 -24.90 18.29
CA LEU A 611 6.71 -23.61 18.68
C LEU A 611 8.06 -23.81 19.39
N GLN A 612 9.06 -23.07 18.95
CA GLN A 612 10.34 -22.90 19.65
C GLN A 612 10.52 -21.44 20.06
N MET A 613 11.03 -21.20 21.27
CA MET A 613 11.27 -19.87 21.82
C MET A 613 12.73 -19.73 22.26
N ARG A 614 13.35 -18.59 21.93
CA ARG A 614 14.72 -18.27 22.34
C ARG A 614 14.75 -17.78 23.79
N ALA A 615 15.86 -18.03 24.48
CA ALA A 615 16.08 -17.55 25.84
C ALA A 615 16.72 -16.16 25.87
N HIS A 616 16.29 -15.31 26.80
CA HIS A 616 16.95 -14.04 27.04
C HIS A 616 18.35 -14.27 27.63
N THR A 617 19.40 -13.85 26.94
CA THR A 617 20.80 -14.18 27.27
C THR A 617 21.25 -13.79 28.68
N ILE A 618 20.69 -12.71 29.25
CA ILE A 618 21.01 -12.27 30.62
C ILE A 618 20.29 -13.08 31.71
N THR A 619 19.03 -13.49 31.48
CA THR A 619 18.19 -14.08 32.54
C THR A 619 17.97 -15.58 32.36
N GLY A 620 18.30 -16.13 31.19
CA GLY A 620 18.01 -17.50 30.80
C GLY A 620 16.52 -17.79 30.58
N ARG A 621 15.63 -16.79 30.69
CA ARG A 621 14.18 -16.98 30.60
C ARG A 621 13.68 -16.93 29.16
N SER A 622 12.88 -17.91 28.77
CA SER A 622 12.20 -17.93 27.45
C SER A 622 10.70 -17.60 27.56
N VAL A 623 10.06 -17.90 28.68
CA VAL A 623 8.62 -17.65 28.93
C VAL A 623 8.41 -17.20 30.38
N ASN A 624 7.51 -16.25 30.59
CA ASN A 624 7.02 -15.85 31.92
C ASN A 624 5.47 -15.91 31.92
N VAL A 625 4.88 -16.76 32.77
CA VAL A 625 3.43 -16.98 32.83
C VAL A 625 2.92 -16.56 34.21
N ALA A 626 2.06 -15.54 34.27
CA ALA A 626 1.46 -15.08 35.52
C ALA A 626 0.27 -15.94 36.00
N GLY A 627 -0.30 -16.75 35.10
CA GLY A 627 -1.46 -17.62 35.35
C GLY A 627 -1.13 -19.12 35.27
N THR A 628 -2.16 -19.96 35.11
CA THR A 628 -2.01 -21.42 35.01
C THR A 628 -1.60 -21.88 33.61
N VAL A 629 -0.73 -22.89 33.53
CA VAL A 629 -0.40 -23.60 32.28
C VAL A 629 -1.21 -24.90 32.24
N ASN A 630 -1.96 -25.13 31.16
CA ASN A 630 -2.70 -26.37 30.94
C ASN A 630 -1.90 -27.29 30.01
N THR A 631 -1.50 -28.46 30.50
CA THR A 631 -0.68 -29.44 29.78
C THR A 631 -1.39 -30.79 29.77
N ALA A 632 -1.35 -31.51 28.64
CA ALA A 632 -1.99 -32.82 28.51
C ALA A 632 -1.16 -33.97 29.13
N GLY A 633 0.13 -33.75 29.39
CA GLY A 633 1.00 -34.76 29.98
C GLY A 633 0.73 -35.00 31.46
N ASN A 634 1.06 -36.20 31.93
CA ASN A 634 0.67 -36.69 33.26
C ASN A 634 1.83 -36.76 34.26
N ASP A 635 3.06 -36.56 33.79
CA ASP A 635 4.28 -36.69 34.58
C ASP A 635 5.33 -35.63 34.26
N TYR A 636 6.23 -35.40 35.22
CA TYR A 636 7.49 -34.71 35.02
C TYR A 636 8.58 -35.75 34.76
N ALA A 637 9.32 -35.58 33.66
CA ALA A 637 10.39 -36.48 33.29
C ALA A 637 11.73 -35.75 33.12
N GLU A 638 12.83 -36.47 33.26
CA GLU A 638 14.16 -35.96 32.95
C GLU A 638 14.84 -36.87 31.92
N TYR A 639 15.65 -36.30 31.03
CA TYR A 639 16.51 -37.10 30.16
C TYR A 639 17.64 -37.73 30.98
N MET A 640 17.79 -39.04 30.83
CA MET A 640 18.93 -39.78 31.38
C MET A 640 19.65 -40.53 30.26
N HIS A 641 20.98 -40.54 30.33
CA HIS A 641 21.81 -41.29 29.38
C HIS A 641 21.67 -42.79 29.60
N LYS A 642 21.63 -43.54 28.50
CA LYS A 642 21.72 -45.00 28.52
C LYS A 642 23.16 -45.40 28.77
N SER A 643 23.36 -46.42 29.60
CA SER A 643 24.63 -47.14 29.61
C SER A 643 24.87 -47.75 28.23
N VAL A 644 26.13 -47.96 27.87
CA VAL A 644 26.52 -48.45 26.54
C VAL A 644 25.96 -49.85 26.22
N VAL A 645 25.58 -50.61 27.25
CA VAL A 645 25.00 -51.96 27.12
C VAL A 645 23.48 -51.98 27.18
N CYS A 646 22.83 -50.85 27.51
CA CYS A 646 21.38 -50.78 27.65
C CYS A 646 20.69 -50.86 26.30
N GLY A 647 19.74 -51.79 26.20
CA GLY A 647 18.93 -51.97 25.00
C GLY A 647 17.90 -50.85 24.75
N THR A 648 16.99 -51.09 23.82
CA THR A 648 15.84 -50.21 23.60
C THR A 648 14.90 -50.28 24.81
N VAL A 649 14.56 -49.12 25.37
CA VAL A 649 13.60 -48.99 26.46
C VAL A 649 12.24 -48.58 25.90
N LEU A 650 11.21 -49.35 26.22
CA LEU A 650 9.83 -49.09 25.79
C LEU A 650 9.13 -48.12 26.75
N ALA A 651 8.17 -47.34 26.24
CA ALA A 651 7.33 -46.47 27.08
C ALA A 651 6.60 -47.30 28.16
N GLY A 652 6.63 -46.84 29.41
CA GLY A 652 6.06 -47.57 30.55
C GLY A 652 6.90 -48.75 31.05
N GLN A 653 8.07 -49.03 30.45
CA GLN A 653 8.99 -50.05 30.94
C GLN A 653 9.64 -49.62 32.26
N ILE A 654 9.82 -50.58 33.16
CA ILE A 654 10.65 -50.40 34.35
C ILE A 654 12.11 -50.53 33.94
N VAL A 655 12.90 -49.53 34.30
CA VAL A 655 14.34 -49.46 34.01
C VAL A 655 15.14 -49.35 35.29
N GLY A 656 16.38 -49.80 35.20
CA GLY A 656 17.40 -49.60 36.20
C GLY A 656 18.11 -48.27 36.04
N ILE A 657 18.58 -47.72 37.16
CA ILE A 657 19.55 -46.64 37.21
C ILE A 657 20.83 -47.20 37.82
N THR A 658 21.96 -47.04 37.13
CA THR A 658 23.29 -47.48 37.58
C THR A 658 23.88 -46.52 38.61
N ASP A 659 24.98 -46.89 39.25
CA ASP A 659 25.71 -46.02 40.17
C ASP A 659 26.38 -44.82 39.44
N GLU A 660 26.56 -44.88 38.12
CA GLU A 660 27.00 -43.75 37.29
C GLU A 660 25.85 -42.87 36.77
N ASN A 661 24.63 -43.02 37.31
CA ASN A 661 23.45 -42.24 36.90
C ASN A 661 23.06 -42.44 35.42
N THR A 662 23.23 -43.67 34.91
CA THR A 662 22.80 -44.05 33.55
C THR A 662 21.71 -45.12 33.58
N LEU A 663 20.99 -45.28 32.48
CA LEU A 663 19.91 -46.26 32.36
C LEU A 663 20.45 -47.64 32.01
N SER A 664 19.90 -48.66 32.65
CA SER A 664 20.16 -50.06 32.34
C SER A 664 18.85 -50.85 32.21
N ASP A 665 18.83 -51.78 31.28
CA ASP A 665 17.79 -52.81 31.17
C ASP A 665 18.17 -54.08 31.96
N LYS A 666 19.32 -54.09 32.67
CA LYS A 666 19.84 -55.23 33.42
C LYS A 666 19.69 -55.07 34.92
N TRP A 667 19.20 -56.13 35.57
CA TRP A 667 18.99 -56.13 37.02
C TRP A 667 20.30 -55.99 37.82
N SER A 668 21.37 -56.65 37.37
CA SER A 668 22.66 -56.69 38.07
C SER A 668 23.32 -55.32 38.21
N ASP A 669 23.05 -54.43 37.27
CA ASP A 669 23.74 -53.15 37.13
C ASP A 669 22.92 -52.01 37.76
N SER A 670 21.74 -52.33 38.30
CA SER A 670 20.77 -51.36 38.81
C SER A 670 20.91 -51.15 40.32
N VAL A 671 21.22 -49.92 40.74
CA VAL A 671 21.16 -49.53 42.16
C VAL A 671 19.79 -49.00 42.57
N MET A 672 19.05 -48.44 41.60
CA MET A 672 17.69 -47.94 41.75
C MET A 672 16.85 -48.30 40.52
N PHE A 673 15.54 -48.10 40.62
CA PHE A 673 14.62 -48.40 39.53
C PHE A 673 13.67 -47.23 39.31
N ALA A 674 13.29 -47.02 38.04
CA ALA A 674 12.38 -45.97 37.64
C ALA A 674 11.50 -46.46 36.48
N ILE A 675 10.58 -45.61 36.04
CA ILE A 675 9.67 -45.91 34.93
C ILE A 675 10.00 -44.98 33.77
N LYS A 676 10.10 -45.56 32.57
CA LYS A 676 10.18 -44.81 31.33
C LYS A 676 8.88 -44.01 31.12
N SER A 677 9.01 -42.68 31.08
CA SER A 677 7.87 -41.78 30.86
C SER A 677 7.14 -42.08 29.55
N THR A 678 5.81 -42.04 29.59
CA THR A 678 4.94 -42.24 28.41
C THR A 678 4.49 -40.93 27.79
N ALA A 679 4.14 -39.92 28.61
CA ALA A 679 3.54 -38.67 28.14
C ALA A 679 3.81 -37.52 29.14
N PRO A 680 5.05 -36.99 29.19
CA PRO A 680 5.41 -35.98 30.17
C PRO A 680 4.81 -34.61 29.84
N SER A 681 4.38 -33.87 30.87
CA SER A 681 3.97 -32.47 30.75
C SER A 681 5.16 -31.52 30.74
N PHE A 682 6.24 -31.90 31.43
CA PHE A 682 7.50 -31.18 31.48
C PHE A 682 8.66 -32.17 31.35
N VAL A 683 9.69 -31.77 30.58
CA VAL A 683 10.93 -32.55 30.43
C VAL A 683 12.12 -31.69 30.84
N GLY A 684 12.85 -32.12 31.86
CA GLY A 684 14.11 -31.50 32.30
C GLY A 684 15.35 -32.25 31.78
N GLY A 685 16.53 -31.72 32.11
CA GLY A 685 17.81 -32.37 31.81
C GLY A 685 18.21 -32.33 30.33
N ASP A 686 17.79 -31.30 29.59
CA ASP A 686 18.02 -31.16 28.13
C ASP A 686 19.46 -30.76 27.75
N THR A 687 20.45 -31.20 28.53
CA THR A 687 21.90 -30.95 28.33
C THR A 687 22.60 -32.14 27.66
N TRP A 688 21.87 -33.20 27.32
CA TRP A 688 22.41 -34.44 26.77
C TRP A 688 23.07 -34.28 25.40
N ALA A 689 22.82 -33.15 24.71
CA ALA A 689 23.40 -32.80 23.42
C ALA A 689 24.56 -31.79 23.52
N ASP A 690 24.91 -31.29 24.70
CA ASP A 690 25.87 -30.19 24.88
C ASP A 690 27.24 -30.48 24.23
N SER A 691 27.64 -31.75 24.19
CA SER A 691 28.88 -32.19 23.54
C SER A 691 28.92 -31.96 22.03
N LEU A 692 27.77 -31.77 21.38
CA LEU A 692 27.68 -31.44 19.95
C LEU A 692 28.06 -29.98 19.68
N GLY A 693 28.23 -29.16 20.73
CA GLY A 693 28.56 -27.75 20.62
C GLY A 693 27.34 -26.90 20.30
N ILE A 694 27.61 -25.64 19.97
CA ILE A 694 26.57 -24.66 19.63
C ILE A 694 26.03 -25.03 18.26
N ARG A 695 24.70 -25.06 18.12
CA ARG A 695 24.04 -25.19 16.82
C ARG A 695 24.62 -24.14 15.84
N PRO A 696 24.93 -24.50 14.58
CA PRO A 696 25.51 -23.58 13.61
C PRO A 696 24.76 -22.24 13.57
N ILE A 697 25.52 -21.15 13.63
CA ILE A 697 24.98 -19.79 13.47
C ILE A 697 25.08 -19.48 11.97
N PRO A 698 24.01 -19.02 11.31
CA PRO A 698 24.07 -18.64 9.90
C PRO A 698 25.17 -17.60 9.64
N THR A 699 26.02 -17.86 8.65
CA THR A 699 27.19 -17.05 8.29
C THR A 699 27.04 -16.33 6.96
N ALA A 700 26.05 -16.69 6.13
CA ALA A 700 25.81 -16.08 4.82
C ALA A 700 25.53 -14.56 4.90
N GLY A 701 25.12 -14.04 6.06
CA GLY A 701 24.83 -12.62 6.23
C GLY A 701 23.61 -12.17 5.43
N ASP A 702 23.53 -10.87 5.14
CA ASP A 702 22.51 -10.32 4.26
C ASP A 702 22.89 -10.58 2.79
N SER A 703 21.90 -10.84 1.93
CA SER A 703 22.12 -10.99 0.50
C SER A 703 22.79 -9.72 -0.06
N PRO A 704 23.83 -9.84 -0.92
CA PRO A 704 24.43 -8.71 -1.60
C PRO A 704 23.38 -7.84 -2.30
N GLU A 705 23.50 -6.52 -2.15
CA GLU A 705 22.61 -5.57 -2.82
C GLU A 705 23.15 -5.23 -4.21
N MET A 706 22.25 -5.17 -5.19
CA MET A 706 22.61 -4.80 -6.55
C MET A 706 23.25 -3.40 -6.58
N PRO A 707 24.42 -3.23 -7.22
CA PRO A 707 25.15 -1.96 -7.18
C PRO A 707 24.36 -0.84 -7.84
N VAL A 708 24.37 0.33 -7.18
CA VAL A 708 23.76 1.56 -7.72
C VAL A 708 24.72 2.18 -8.73
N ILE A 709 24.51 1.88 -10.01
CA ILE A 709 25.33 2.43 -11.09
C ILE A 709 24.87 3.84 -11.42
N SER A 710 25.77 4.82 -11.26
CA SER A 710 25.50 6.22 -11.56
C SER A 710 25.55 6.48 -13.07
N GLU A 711 24.92 7.56 -13.53
CA GLU A 711 24.91 7.97 -14.95
C GLU A 711 26.28 8.42 -15.49
N ASN A 712 27.26 8.67 -14.60
CA ASN A 712 28.63 9.06 -14.96
C ASN A 712 29.63 7.91 -14.85
N THR A 713 29.20 6.72 -14.44
CA THR A 713 30.03 5.51 -14.37
C THR A 713 30.30 5.03 -15.79
N ASP A 714 31.56 4.95 -16.19
CA ASP A 714 31.90 4.49 -17.54
C ASP A 714 31.54 3.01 -17.73
N ASP A 715 31.39 2.58 -19.00
CA ASP A 715 30.92 1.24 -19.31
C ASP A 715 31.84 0.13 -18.75
N ALA A 716 33.15 0.40 -18.66
CA ALA A 716 34.12 -0.56 -18.13
C ALA A 716 34.01 -0.69 -16.60
N GLU A 717 33.80 0.43 -15.89
CA GLU A 717 33.55 0.45 -14.46
C GLU A 717 32.19 -0.18 -14.12
N ARG A 718 31.16 0.04 -14.96
CA ARG A 718 29.84 -0.60 -14.84
C ARG A 718 29.93 -2.11 -15.00
N GLU A 719 30.65 -2.59 -16.02
CA GLU A 719 30.86 -4.01 -16.27
C GLU A 719 31.63 -4.64 -15.11
N ALA A 720 32.67 -3.97 -14.60
CA ALA A 720 33.42 -4.43 -13.43
C ALA A 720 32.56 -4.50 -12.14
N GLN A 721 31.70 -3.51 -11.88
CA GLN A 721 30.80 -3.51 -10.72
C GLN A 721 29.74 -4.62 -10.80
N MET A 722 29.20 -4.89 -12.00
CA MET A 722 28.23 -5.98 -12.18
C MET A 722 28.89 -7.36 -12.07
N LEU A 723 30.10 -7.52 -12.62
CA LEU A 723 30.93 -8.72 -12.44
C LEU A 723 31.25 -8.97 -10.97
N GLN A 724 31.53 -7.91 -10.20
CA GLN A 724 31.75 -8.01 -8.76
C GLN A 724 30.46 -8.42 -8.03
N TYR A 725 29.30 -7.85 -8.38
CA TYR A 725 28.02 -8.26 -7.79
C TYR A 725 27.68 -9.73 -8.09
N ASP A 726 27.86 -10.18 -9.33
CA ASP A 726 27.62 -11.58 -9.69
C ASP A 726 28.59 -12.53 -8.94
N ALA A 727 29.84 -12.11 -8.71
CA ALA A 727 30.79 -12.83 -7.87
C ALA A 727 30.35 -12.86 -6.40
N ASP A 728 29.96 -11.72 -5.83
CA ASP A 728 29.48 -11.60 -4.45
C ASP A 728 28.20 -12.44 -4.23
N MET A 729 27.28 -12.46 -5.21
CA MET A 729 26.07 -13.28 -5.19
C MET A 729 26.38 -14.77 -5.28
N ALA A 730 27.38 -15.16 -6.07
CA ALA A 730 27.85 -16.55 -6.12
C ALA A 730 28.47 -16.96 -4.78
N ASP A 731 29.29 -16.11 -4.17
CA ASP A 731 29.89 -16.34 -2.86
C ASP A 731 28.82 -16.43 -1.76
N TYR A 732 27.81 -15.56 -1.79
CA TYR A 732 26.65 -15.62 -0.88
C TYR A 732 25.87 -16.93 -1.05
N ALA A 733 25.60 -17.36 -2.29
CA ALA A 733 24.89 -18.60 -2.55
C ALA A 733 25.66 -19.82 -2.04
N VAL A 734 26.99 -19.82 -2.16
CA VAL A 734 27.87 -20.85 -1.59
C VAL A 734 27.81 -20.82 -0.06
N ALA A 735 27.91 -19.65 0.57
CA ALA A 735 27.83 -19.49 2.02
C ALA A 735 26.47 -19.94 2.58
N LEU A 736 25.37 -19.60 1.90
CA LEU A 736 24.02 -20.04 2.27
C LEU A 736 23.90 -21.57 2.18
N GLN A 737 24.44 -22.18 1.13
CA GLN A 737 24.44 -23.63 1.00
C GLN A 737 25.29 -24.29 2.09
N MET A 738 26.43 -23.70 2.47
CA MET A 738 27.24 -24.16 3.58
C MET A 738 26.50 -24.09 4.93
N ASP A 739 25.74 -23.03 5.18
CA ASP A 739 24.89 -22.91 6.37
C ASP A 739 23.82 -24.00 6.42
N ILE A 740 23.15 -24.27 5.29
CA ILE A 740 22.15 -25.34 5.16
C ILE A 740 22.78 -26.72 5.41
N ASP A 741 23.95 -26.98 4.84
CA ASP A 741 24.67 -28.24 4.99
C ASP A 741 25.14 -28.42 6.44
N ALA A 742 25.66 -27.37 7.08
CA ALA A 742 26.08 -27.39 8.48
C ALA A 742 24.91 -27.67 9.43
N GLU A 743 23.76 -27.04 9.20
CA GLU A 743 22.53 -27.27 9.97
C GLU A 743 22.02 -28.71 9.80
N THR A 744 22.12 -29.25 8.58
CA THR A 744 21.76 -30.65 8.27
C THR A 744 22.65 -31.65 9.00
N VAL A 745 23.97 -31.41 9.01
CA VAL A 745 24.95 -32.24 9.73
C VAL A 745 24.71 -32.18 11.23
N PHE A 746 24.44 -30.99 11.78
CA PHE A 746 24.14 -30.82 13.21
C PHE A 746 22.87 -31.56 13.60
N ASN A 747 21.77 -31.41 12.84
CA ASN A 747 20.51 -32.10 13.11
C ASN A 747 20.65 -33.63 13.04
N THR A 748 21.44 -34.14 12.09
CA THR A 748 21.73 -35.58 12.00
C THR A 748 22.48 -36.07 13.25
N SER A 749 23.47 -35.31 13.70
CA SER A 749 24.25 -35.62 14.90
C SER A 749 23.40 -35.53 16.18
N LEU A 750 22.48 -34.56 16.22
CA LEU A 750 21.53 -34.37 17.31
C LEU A 750 20.58 -35.56 17.45
N GLU A 751 20.05 -36.09 16.35
CA GLU A 751 19.19 -37.29 16.40
C GLU A 751 19.96 -38.53 16.88
N VAL A 752 21.22 -38.70 16.47
CA VAL A 752 22.09 -39.78 16.97
C VAL A 752 22.31 -39.65 18.49
N ALA A 753 22.54 -38.43 18.98
CA ALA A 753 22.65 -38.18 20.42
C ALA A 753 21.33 -38.44 21.17
N ARG A 754 20.18 -38.08 20.58
CA ARG A 754 18.83 -38.29 21.16
C ARG A 754 18.53 -39.77 21.40
N GLN A 755 19.06 -40.66 20.57
CA GLN A 755 18.88 -42.12 20.71
C GLN A 755 19.60 -42.71 21.93
N ARG A 756 20.62 -42.01 22.45
CA ARG A 756 21.41 -42.41 23.63
C ARG A 756 20.79 -41.98 24.96
N VAL A 757 19.68 -41.26 24.93
CA VAL A 757 18.99 -40.82 26.14
C VAL A 757 17.54 -41.27 26.13
N ASP A 758 16.95 -41.35 27.32
CA ASP A 758 15.54 -41.58 27.48
C ASP A 758 14.96 -40.74 28.63
N ARG A 759 13.78 -40.16 28.40
CA ARG A 759 12.94 -39.46 29.39
C ARG A 759 12.42 -40.42 30.47
N ILE A 760 12.87 -40.30 31.71
CA ILE A 760 12.45 -41.10 32.86
C ILE A 760 11.55 -40.28 33.76
N ALA A 761 10.43 -40.86 34.19
CA ALA A 761 9.46 -40.19 35.03
C ALA A 761 9.98 -40.05 36.46
N ILE A 762 10.02 -38.81 36.95
CA ILE A 762 10.49 -38.47 38.31
C ILE A 762 9.30 -38.24 39.25
N ALA A 763 8.20 -37.69 38.72
CA ALA A 763 6.99 -37.44 39.48
C ALA A 763 5.75 -37.46 38.57
N GLY A 764 4.57 -37.66 39.16
CA GLY A 764 3.30 -37.64 38.43
C GLY A 764 2.74 -39.05 38.22
N ARG A 765 2.14 -39.31 37.06
CA ARG A 765 1.40 -40.55 36.81
C ARG A 765 1.79 -41.18 35.48
N VAL A 766 2.08 -42.47 35.49
CA VAL A 766 2.58 -43.20 34.31
C VAL A 766 1.90 -44.57 34.19
N PRO A 767 1.44 -44.97 33.01
CA PRO A 767 1.07 -46.36 32.73
C PRO A 767 2.33 -47.22 32.68
N VAL A 768 2.41 -48.21 33.56
CA VAL A 768 3.52 -49.16 33.64
C VAL A 768 3.13 -50.44 32.91
N ASN A 769 4.08 -51.07 32.22
CA ASN A 769 3.87 -52.32 31.50
C ASN A 769 3.76 -53.54 32.44
N VAL A 770 2.86 -53.47 33.41
CA VAL A 770 2.50 -54.55 34.35
C VAL A 770 0.99 -54.74 34.28
N LEU A 771 0.57 -55.97 33.99
CA LEU A 771 -0.85 -56.36 33.88
C LEU A 771 -1.30 -57.07 35.17
N GLY A 772 -2.61 -57.09 35.41
CA GLY A 772 -3.22 -57.86 36.50
C GLY A 772 -3.04 -57.26 37.90
N ALA A 773 -2.51 -56.03 38.00
CA ALA A 773 -2.47 -55.28 39.25
C ALA A 773 -3.86 -54.77 39.65
N GLN A 774 -4.02 -54.41 40.92
CA GLN A 774 -5.24 -53.79 41.45
C GLN A 774 -4.94 -52.38 42.00
N PRO A 775 -5.91 -51.45 41.96
CA PRO A 775 -5.77 -50.16 42.63
C PRO A 775 -5.39 -50.32 44.10
N GLY A 776 -4.32 -49.66 44.54
CA GLY A 776 -3.76 -49.79 45.88
C GLY A 776 -2.46 -50.58 45.95
N ASP A 777 -2.20 -51.48 44.98
CA ASP A 777 -0.96 -52.26 44.89
C ASP A 777 0.27 -51.37 44.66
N TYR A 778 1.43 -51.89 45.01
CA TYR A 778 2.72 -51.31 44.68
C TYR A 778 3.36 -52.08 43.54
N ILE A 779 3.90 -51.36 42.56
CA ILE A 779 4.69 -51.96 41.50
C ILE A 779 6.13 -52.08 41.96
N VAL A 780 6.55 -53.32 42.21
CA VAL A 780 7.87 -53.65 42.72
C VAL A 780 8.71 -54.28 41.61
N PRO A 781 9.87 -53.69 41.26
CA PRO A 781 10.83 -54.29 40.36
C PRO A 781 11.37 -55.60 40.93
N VAL A 782 11.44 -56.64 40.11
CA VAL A 782 12.09 -57.92 40.40
C VAL A 782 12.93 -58.37 39.21
N GLN A 783 13.90 -59.23 39.50
CA GLN A 783 14.77 -59.81 38.47
C GLN A 783 13.98 -60.75 37.56
N ASP A 784 14.21 -60.64 36.25
CA ASP A 784 13.66 -61.52 35.22
C ASP A 784 14.76 -61.99 34.26
N GLY A 785 15.38 -63.12 34.57
CA GLY A 785 16.64 -63.51 33.93
C GLY A 785 17.73 -62.46 34.17
N ALA A 786 18.26 -61.89 33.09
CA ALA A 786 19.17 -60.75 33.15
C ALA A 786 18.46 -59.40 33.25
N GLY A 787 17.16 -59.35 32.94
CA GLY A 787 16.36 -58.12 32.83
C GLY A 787 15.55 -57.78 34.08
N ILE A 788 14.67 -56.79 33.93
CA ILE A 788 13.85 -56.23 35.00
C ILE A 788 12.38 -56.36 34.62
N LYS A 789 11.55 -56.89 35.53
CA LYS A 789 10.09 -56.87 35.41
C LYS A 789 9.45 -56.27 36.65
N GLY A 790 8.20 -55.84 36.53
CA GLY A 790 7.41 -55.41 37.68
C GLY A 790 6.45 -56.50 38.14
N ILE A 791 6.26 -56.62 39.44
CA ILE A 791 5.14 -57.36 40.04
C ILE A 791 4.28 -56.41 40.86
N ALA A 792 2.98 -56.70 40.92
CA ALA A 792 2.05 -56.02 41.81
C ALA A 792 2.09 -56.71 43.18
N VAL A 793 2.27 -55.92 44.25
CA VAL A 793 2.26 -56.41 45.63
C VAL A 793 1.26 -55.57 46.42
N HIS A 794 0.30 -56.22 47.07
CA HIS A 794 -0.69 -55.53 47.89
C HIS A 794 -0.01 -54.85 49.10
N GLY A 795 -0.56 -53.72 49.55
CA GLY A 795 0.05 -52.92 50.62
C GLY A 795 0.27 -53.68 51.93
N ASP A 796 -0.60 -54.64 52.24
CA ASP A 796 -0.51 -55.47 53.45
C ASP A 796 0.59 -56.54 53.36
N ASP A 797 0.99 -56.92 52.15
CA ASP A 797 2.01 -57.95 51.88
C ASP A 797 3.38 -57.33 51.52
N LEU A 798 3.46 -55.99 51.54
CA LEU A 798 4.63 -55.25 51.09
C LEU A 798 5.70 -55.18 52.18
N SER A 799 6.84 -55.83 51.96
CA SER A 799 8.00 -55.66 52.85
C SER A 799 8.63 -54.27 52.70
N MET A 800 9.31 -53.79 53.74
CA MET A 800 10.02 -52.51 53.68
C MET A 800 11.07 -52.45 52.56
N GLN A 801 11.75 -53.57 52.27
CA GLN A 801 12.73 -53.63 51.18
C GLN A 801 12.06 -53.50 49.80
N GLN A 802 10.89 -54.12 49.61
CA GLN A 802 10.10 -53.98 48.40
C GLN A 802 9.52 -52.56 48.27
N TYR A 803 9.05 -51.98 49.37
CA TYR A 803 8.59 -50.59 49.40
C TYR A 803 9.69 -49.60 49.00
N LEU A 804 10.92 -49.77 49.51
CA LEU A 804 12.05 -48.92 49.17
C LEU A 804 12.36 -48.95 47.67
N ARG A 805 12.24 -50.12 47.03
CA ARG A 805 12.52 -50.31 45.59
C ARG A 805 11.32 -50.08 44.67
N ALA A 806 10.10 -49.99 45.20
CA ALA A 806 8.89 -49.82 44.41
C ALA A 806 8.96 -48.53 43.57
N VAL A 807 8.51 -48.60 42.33
CA VAL A 807 8.55 -47.46 41.39
C VAL A 807 7.30 -46.59 41.43
N GLY A 808 6.22 -47.10 42.05
CA GLY A 808 4.98 -46.36 42.18
C GLY A 808 3.87 -47.19 42.80
N ARG A 809 2.78 -46.51 43.15
CA ARG A 809 1.54 -47.11 43.67
C ARG A 809 0.44 -47.05 42.62
N VAL A 810 -0.24 -48.15 42.37
CA VAL A 810 -1.33 -48.26 41.40
C VAL A 810 -2.53 -47.44 41.89
N ILE A 811 -3.00 -46.53 41.05
CA ILE A 811 -4.17 -45.68 41.33
C ILE A 811 -5.39 -46.09 40.51
N SER A 812 -5.17 -46.66 39.32
CA SER A 812 -6.21 -47.18 38.43
C SER A 812 -5.61 -48.16 37.43
N ILE A 813 -6.47 -48.81 36.65
CA ILE A 813 -6.08 -49.71 35.56
C ILE A 813 -6.53 -49.08 34.24
N GLU A 814 -5.62 -49.02 33.27
CA GLU A 814 -5.90 -48.52 31.93
C GLU A 814 -6.84 -49.47 31.17
N ALA A 815 -7.47 -48.96 30.11
CA ALA A 815 -8.37 -49.77 29.28
C ALA A 815 -7.68 -50.99 28.63
N ASP A 816 -6.36 -50.92 28.44
CA ASP A 816 -5.53 -52.02 27.93
C ASP A 816 -5.02 -52.98 29.03
N GLY A 817 -5.44 -52.78 30.28
CA GLY A 817 -5.11 -53.61 31.43
C GLY A 817 -3.81 -53.26 32.15
N ARG A 818 -3.07 -52.24 31.68
CA ARG A 818 -1.83 -51.78 32.34
C ARG A 818 -2.12 -51.03 33.64
N ALA A 819 -1.24 -51.20 34.61
CA ALA A 819 -1.28 -50.46 35.87
C ALA A 819 -0.94 -48.99 35.66
N TYR A 820 -1.85 -48.08 36.01
CA TYR A 820 -1.57 -46.64 36.06
C TYR A 820 -1.10 -46.27 37.46
N VAL A 821 0.15 -45.84 37.59
CA VAL A 821 0.77 -45.61 38.91
C VAL A 821 0.97 -44.13 39.17
N MET A 822 0.84 -43.74 40.43
CA MET A 822 1.48 -42.54 40.95
C MET A 822 2.96 -42.86 41.17
N VAL A 823 3.82 -42.19 40.40
CA VAL A 823 5.27 -42.37 40.43
C VAL A 823 5.77 -42.03 41.83
N LYS A 824 6.52 -42.95 42.41
CA LYS A 824 7.20 -42.70 43.67
C LYS A 824 8.46 -41.91 43.35
N ALA A 825 8.59 -40.72 43.92
CA ALA A 825 9.85 -39.99 43.87
C ALA A 825 10.95 -40.89 44.45
N VAL A 826 11.98 -41.15 43.64
CA VAL A 826 13.09 -42.05 43.96
C VAL A 826 14.05 -41.36 44.91
#